data_AF-A0A7R8CZR5-F1
#
_entry.id   AF-A0A7R8CZR5-F1
#
_cell.length_a   1.000
_cell.length_b   1.000
_cell.length_c   1.000
_cell.angle_alpha   90.00
_cell.angle_beta   90.00
_cell.angle_gamma   90.00
#
_symmetry.space_group_name_H-M   'P 1'
#
loop_
_entity.id
_entity.type
_entity.pdbx_description
1 polymer ?
#
loop_
_entity_poly.entity_id
_entity_poly.type
_entity_poly.pdbx_seq_one_letter_code
_entity_poly.pdbx_strand_id
1 'polypeptide(L)'
;MPDGASEIGAKDITFQMAKRSPGKKARVILGGGRTTWRPKQKDVNYDGFNCWRTDGLNLIESWMNKSNVLGMENMKGRYVTTKDELLELDYENTDYVLGLFSESHMEYVSAEKDSNSQPSISEMTESALKILQKNPKGFFLMVEGAKIDKGHHEGKANRALMETSAFDDAVLTALNMTSEEDTLIIVTADHGHSISFGAYEQRGVDVRGPSDTMKGVDKKSLPILVYANSPGFNKHYDVDEEKQIIRKEMKDLKYTDPDFLNPAAVQSWESTHSAADVPIYARGPWAHFFHSVHEQSYVAHVMSYGACIGPHADRCDDNGGSNVFKGSLFITLCSIFLILDVQSAVFSPSSRGKPKNEDQKYWMDFGKEELRVAEELYRKRINTEKARNIILFIGDGMGLPTISATRIFKAQSQGSTRGGEESYLSFDKFPHIGLSKVYNVDAQSPDSAATASALYSGIKTNYYCVGLDNSCKKGSLESHVNESAWVTNIMTWSQLANKSTGFVTTSRVSHATPSSLVAHSALRKWECDKAMPDGASEIGAKDITFQMAKRSPGKKARVILGGGRTTWRPKQKDVNYDGFNCWRTDGLNLIESWMNKSNVLGMENMKGRYVTTKDELLELDYENTDYVLGLFSESHMEYVSAEKDSNSQPSISEMTESALKILQKNPKGFFLMVEGAKIDKGHHEGKANRALMETSAFDDAVLTALNMTSEEDTLIIVTADHGHSISFGAYEQRGVDSLPILAYANSPGFNKHYDVDEEKTIIRKEMKDLKYTDPDFLNPAGVQNWESMHAAHGHTSYIQSMNKAM
;
A
#
# COMPACT_ATOMS: atom_id res chain seq x y z
N MET A 1 -10.03 -18.44 -31.93
CA MET A 1 -8.57 -18.42 -32.14
C MET A 1 -8.27 -17.61 -33.38
N PRO A 2 -7.11 -16.96 -33.50
CA PRO A 2 -6.68 -16.33 -34.75
C PRO A 2 -6.64 -17.36 -35.89
N ASP A 3 -6.83 -16.90 -37.12
CA ASP A 3 -6.70 -17.73 -38.32
C ASP A 3 -5.29 -18.36 -38.36
N GLY A 4 -5.21 -19.65 -38.71
CA GLY A 4 -3.95 -20.43 -38.74
C GLY A 4 -3.51 -21.05 -37.40
N ALA A 5 -4.13 -20.70 -36.27
CA ALA A 5 -3.76 -21.27 -34.96
C ALA A 5 -3.93 -22.81 -34.91
N SER A 6 -4.95 -23.34 -35.57
CA SER A 6 -5.17 -24.78 -35.68
C SER A 6 -4.10 -25.50 -36.51
N GLU A 7 -3.51 -24.81 -37.49
CA GLU A 7 -2.50 -25.38 -38.41
C GLU A 7 -1.16 -25.59 -37.70
N ILE A 8 -0.81 -24.71 -36.77
CA ILE A 8 0.36 -24.87 -35.89
C ILE A 8 0.07 -25.75 -34.66
N GLY A 9 -1.12 -26.38 -34.60
CA GLY A 9 -1.50 -27.29 -33.52
C GLY A 9 -1.84 -26.63 -32.18
N ALA A 10 -2.10 -25.32 -32.16
CA ALA A 10 -2.52 -24.61 -30.95
C ALA A 10 -3.85 -25.18 -30.43
N LYS A 11 -3.99 -25.26 -29.10
CA LYS A 11 -5.18 -25.79 -28.43
C LYS A 11 -5.71 -24.76 -27.43
N ASP A 12 -7.03 -24.62 -27.37
CA ASP A 12 -7.67 -23.69 -26.45
C ASP A 12 -7.48 -24.14 -25.00
N ILE A 13 -7.66 -23.20 -24.06
CA ILE A 13 -7.44 -23.43 -22.64
C ILE A 13 -8.29 -24.60 -22.13
N THR A 14 -9.58 -24.66 -22.50
CA THR A 14 -10.48 -25.74 -22.06
C THR A 14 -10.04 -27.10 -22.62
N PHE A 15 -9.57 -27.17 -23.87
CA PHE A 15 -8.96 -28.39 -24.41
C PHE A 15 -7.73 -28.81 -23.63
N GLN A 16 -6.82 -27.87 -23.31
CA GLN A 16 -5.62 -28.17 -22.53
C GLN A 16 -5.99 -28.68 -21.14
N MET A 17 -6.97 -28.06 -20.49
CA MET A 17 -7.49 -28.51 -19.19
C MET A 17 -8.15 -29.90 -19.27
N ALA A 18 -8.93 -30.18 -20.32
CA ALA A 18 -9.63 -31.46 -20.47
C ALA A 18 -8.70 -32.63 -20.88
N LYS A 19 -7.68 -32.36 -21.70
CA LYS A 19 -6.90 -33.40 -22.41
C LYS A 19 -5.40 -33.42 -22.10
N ARG A 20 -4.84 -32.41 -21.44
CA ARG A 20 -3.41 -32.33 -21.09
C ARG A 20 -3.19 -32.30 -19.59
N SER A 21 -2.01 -32.76 -19.15
CA SER A 21 -1.60 -32.55 -17.77
C SER A 21 -1.20 -31.08 -17.57
N PRO A 22 -1.46 -30.48 -16.40
CA PRO A 22 -2.03 -31.11 -15.20
C PRO A 22 -3.55 -31.27 -15.21
N GLY A 23 -4.31 -30.48 -15.98
CA GLY A 23 -5.78 -30.40 -15.89
C GLY A 23 -6.52 -31.75 -16.04
N LYS A 24 -6.07 -32.63 -16.95
CA LYS A 24 -6.69 -33.95 -17.14
C LYS A 24 -6.56 -34.86 -15.91
N LYS A 25 -5.59 -34.59 -15.03
CA LYS A 25 -5.32 -35.31 -13.77
C LYS A 25 -5.95 -34.63 -12.55
N ALA A 26 -6.57 -33.46 -12.70
CA ALA A 26 -7.28 -32.82 -11.60
C ALA A 26 -8.43 -33.73 -11.11
N ARG A 27 -8.60 -33.82 -9.79
CA ARG A 27 -9.74 -34.51 -9.16
C ARG A 27 -10.93 -33.60 -8.96
N VAL A 28 -10.74 -32.29 -8.92
CA VAL A 28 -11.81 -31.32 -8.69
C VAL A 28 -11.66 -30.19 -9.69
N ILE A 29 -12.74 -29.86 -10.41
CA ILE A 29 -12.91 -28.61 -11.16
C ILE A 29 -14.35 -28.17 -10.91
N LEU A 30 -14.54 -27.07 -10.19
CA LEU A 30 -15.86 -26.53 -9.83
C LEU A 30 -15.93 -25.07 -10.26
N GLY A 31 -16.98 -24.67 -10.99
CA GLY A 31 -17.18 -23.29 -11.41
C GLY A 31 -18.18 -23.14 -12.56
N GLY A 32 -18.03 -22.05 -13.33
CA GLY A 32 -18.84 -21.77 -14.52
C GLY A 32 -18.17 -22.18 -15.84
N GLY A 33 -18.69 -21.68 -16.95
CA GLY A 33 -18.05 -21.70 -18.26
C GLY A 33 -18.44 -22.91 -19.13
N ARG A 34 -19.59 -23.54 -18.86
CA ARG A 34 -20.06 -24.77 -19.53
C ARG A 34 -20.04 -24.68 -21.06
N THR A 35 -20.28 -23.50 -21.62
CA THR A 35 -20.19 -23.20 -23.06
C THR A 35 -18.86 -23.56 -23.71
N THR A 36 -17.75 -23.44 -22.98
CA THR A 36 -16.40 -23.71 -23.51
C THR A 36 -16.06 -25.21 -23.53
N TRP A 37 -16.85 -26.03 -22.83
CA TRP A 37 -16.64 -27.47 -22.68
C TRP A 37 -17.45 -28.31 -23.67
N ARG A 38 -18.43 -27.75 -24.37
CA ARG A 38 -19.31 -28.50 -25.28
C ARG A 38 -19.68 -27.69 -26.53
N PRO A 39 -20.16 -28.34 -27.60
CA PRO A 39 -20.67 -27.64 -28.78
C PRO A 39 -21.90 -26.80 -28.44
N LYS A 40 -22.12 -25.75 -29.23
CA LYS A 40 -23.29 -24.86 -29.12
C LYS A 40 -24.60 -25.65 -29.20
N GLN A 41 -25.50 -25.38 -28.26
CA GLN A 41 -26.84 -25.95 -28.13
C GLN A 41 -27.86 -24.97 -28.73
N LYS A 42 -28.96 -25.49 -29.31
CA LYS A 42 -29.96 -24.65 -30.01
C LYS A 42 -30.88 -23.87 -29.07
N ASP A 43 -31.13 -24.38 -27.87
CA ASP A 43 -32.17 -23.86 -26.96
C ASP A 43 -31.60 -23.35 -25.62
N VAL A 44 -30.33 -22.96 -25.61
CA VAL A 44 -29.66 -22.39 -24.43
C VAL A 44 -29.56 -20.88 -24.59
N ASN A 45 -30.01 -20.15 -23.58
CA ASN A 45 -29.73 -18.72 -23.50
C ASN A 45 -28.26 -18.53 -23.07
N TYR A 46 -27.50 -17.82 -23.91
CA TYR A 46 -26.08 -17.58 -23.70
C TYR A 46 -25.79 -16.20 -23.09
N ASP A 47 -26.81 -15.39 -22.78
CA ASP A 47 -26.68 -14.05 -22.19
C ASP A 47 -25.63 -13.16 -22.90
N GLY A 48 -25.60 -13.24 -24.24
CA GLY A 48 -24.65 -12.49 -25.06
C GLY A 48 -23.20 -13.01 -25.04
N PHE A 49 -22.91 -14.09 -24.32
CA PHE A 49 -21.60 -14.72 -24.30
C PHE A 49 -21.30 -15.42 -25.65
N ASN A 50 -20.30 -14.90 -26.36
CA ASN A 50 -19.99 -15.31 -27.73
C ASN A 50 -18.83 -16.31 -27.86
N CYS A 51 -18.48 -17.02 -26.78
CA CYS A 51 -17.41 -18.03 -26.80
C CYS A 51 -18.00 -19.44 -26.64
N TRP A 52 -18.00 -20.21 -27.71
CA TRP A 52 -18.41 -21.61 -27.73
C TRP A 52 -17.48 -22.45 -28.60
N ARG A 53 -17.43 -23.75 -28.37
CA ARG A 53 -16.66 -24.66 -29.22
C ARG A 53 -17.28 -24.79 -30.61
N THR A 54 -16.47 -24.65 -31.65
CA THR A 54 -16.86 -24.85 -33.05
C THR A 54 -16.31 -26.15 -33.65
N ASP A 55 -15.45 -26.86 -32.93
CA ASP A 55 -14.79 -28.10 -33.37
C ASP A 55 -15.61 -29.38 -33.12
N GLY A 56 -16.82 -29.24 -32.59
CA GLY A 56 -17.73 -30.36 -32.32
C GLY A 56 -17.33 -31.25 -31.13
N LEU A 57 -16.26 -30.92 -30.39
CA LEU A 57 -15.82 -31.74 -29.27
C LEU A 57 -16.69 -31.54 -28.02
N ASN A 58 -17.06 -32.66 -27.36
CA ASN A 58 -17.55 -32.65 -25.99
C ASN A 58 -16.39 -32.93 -25.02
N LEU A 59 -15.89 -31.86 -24.39
CA LEU A 59 -14.79 -31.93 -23.44
C LEU A 59 -15.23 -32.40 -22.04
N ILE A 60 -16.53 -32.32 -21.73
CA ILE A 60 -17.09 -32.86 -20.47
C ILE A 60 -16.88 -34.37 -20.46
N GLU A 61 -17.39 -35.08 -21.48
CA GLU A 61 -17.21 -36.52 -21.64
C GLU A 61 -15.72 -36.90 -21.68
N SER A 62 -14.93 -36.08 -22.38
CA SER A 62 -13.49 -36.27 -22.49
C SER A 62 -12.74 -36.20 -21.16
N TRP A 63 -13.10 -35.26 -20.29
CA TRP A 63 -12.46 -35.12 -18.98
C TRP A 63 -13.01 -36.14 -17.98
N MET A 64 -14.31 -36.46 -18.09
CA MET A 64 -14.97 -37.47 -17.27
C MET A 64 -14.42 -38.88 -17.52
N ASN A 65 -13.93 -39.16 -18.73
CA ASN A 65 -13.29 -40.43 -19.02
C ASN A 65 -11.83 -40.46 -18.53
N LYS A 66 -11.60 -41.04 -17.34
CA LYS A 66 -10.26 -41.24 -16.75
C LYS A 66 -9.64 -42.60 -17.05
N SER A 67 -10.29 -43.47 -17.83
CA SER A 67 -9.81 -44.85 -18.07
C SER A 67 -8.39 -44.94 -18.66
N ASN A 68 -7.98 -43.90 -19.39
CA ASN A 68 -6.67 -43.81 -20.05
C ASN A 68 -5.71 -42.84 -19.33
N VAL A 69 -6.06 -42.39 -18.11
CA VAL A 69 -5.22 -41.49 -17.31
C VAL A 69 -4.48 -42.32 -16.28
N LEU A 70 -3.16 -42.42 -16.45
CA LEU A 70 -2.28 -43.20 -15.57
C LEU A 70 -2.53 -42.86 -14.09
N GLY A 71 -2.92 -43.87 -13.30
CA GLY A 71 -3.19 -43.76 -11.87
C GLY A 71 -4.62 -43.31 -11.52
N MET A 72 -5.53 -43.25 -12.49
CA MET A 72 -6.94 -42.87 -12.32
C MET A 72 -7.91 -43.84 -13.03
N GLU A 73 -7.44 -44.99 -13.50
CA GLU A 73 -8.17 -45.91 -14.38
C GLU A 73 -9.46 -46.46 -13.75
N ASN A 74 -9.45 -46.64 -12.43
CA ASN A 74 -10.56 -47.20 -11.65
C ASN A 74 -11.29 -46.16 -10.79
N MET A 75 -10.98 -44.87 -10.98
CA MET A 75 -11.61 -43.80 -10.21
C MET A 75 -13.03 -43.53 -10.69
N LYS A 76 -13.94 -43.20 -9.76
CA LYS A 76 -15.33 -42.88 -10.03
C LYS A 76 -15.53 -41.37 -10.13
N GLY A 77 -16.02 -40.92 -11.28
CA GLY A 77 -16.34 -39.52 -11.53
C GLY A 77 -17.80 -39.16 -11.29
N ARG A 78 -18.06 -37.90 -10.93
CA ARG A 78 -19.39 -37.27 -11.06
C ARG A 78 -19.32 -35.95 -11.83
N TYR A 79 -20.32 -35.72 -12.68
CA TYR A 79 -20.54 -34.43 -13.33
C TYR A 79 -21.79 -33.81 -12.72
N VAL A 80 -21.67 -32.59 -12.21
CA VAL A 80 -22.75 -31.86 -11.53
C VAL A 80 -22.93 -30.48 -12.14
N THR A 81 -24.14 -29.97 -12.08
CA THR A 81 -24.60 -28.76 -12.78
C THR A 81 -25.45 -27.84 -11.91
N THR A 82 -25.89 -28.30 -10.74
CA THR A 82 -26.67 -27.50 -9.78
C THR A 82 -26.05 -27.56 -8.38
N LYS A 83 -26.48 -26.63 -7.52
CA LYS A 83 -26.16 -26.60 -6.10
C LYS A 83 -26.55 -27.93 -5.41
N ASP A 84 -27.78 -28.38 -5.60
CA ASP A 84 -28.29 -29.59 -4.96
C ASP A 84 -27.49 -30.84 -5.37
N GLU A 85 -27.16 -30.98 -6.67
CA GLU A 85 -26.32 -32.08 -7.16
C GLU A 85 -24.91 -32.09 -6.52
N LEU A 86 -24.36 -30.91 -6.21
CA LEU A 86 -23.07 -30.80 -5.52
C LEU A 86 -23.18 -31.15 -4.04
N LEU A 87 -24.22 -30.66 -3.35
CA LEU A 87 -24.41 -30.86 -1.90
C LEU A 87 -24.85 -32.28 -1.56
N GLU A 88 -25.59 -32.93 -2.45
CA GLU A 88 -26.03 -34.33 -2.31
C GLU A 88 -25.00 -35.35 -2.84
N LEU A 89 -23.79 -34.89 -3.18
CA LEU A 89 -22.74 -35.74 -3.71
C LEU A 89 -22.40 -36.86 -2.71
N ASP A 90 -22.46 -38.11 -3.16
CA ASP A 90 -21.93 -39.25 -2.41
C ASP A 90 -20.40 -39.16 -2.42
N TYR A 91 -19.87 -38.47 -1.42
CA TYR A 91 -18.44 -38.25 -1.29
C TYR A 91 -17.72 -39.59 -1.15
N GLU A 92 -18.24 -40.60 -0.44
CA GLU A 92 -17.58 -41.90 -0.28
C GLU A 92 -17.31 -42.60 -1.61
N ASN A 93 -18.27 -42.54 -2.55
CA ASN A 93 -18.17 -43.19 -3.86
C ASN A 93 -17.72 -42.27 -5.01
N THR A 94 -17.26 -41.05 -4.71
CA THR A 94 -16.76 -40.10 -5.71
C THR A 94 -15.27 -39.82 -5.49
N ASP A 95 -14.46 -40.07 -6.53
CA ASP A 95 -13.01 -39.83 -6.52
C ASP A 95 -12.61 -38.54 -7.25
N TYR A 96 -13.43 -38.13 -8.22
CA TYR A 96 -13.28 -36.84 -8.91
C TYR A 96 -14.62 -36.25 -9.33
N VAL A 97 -14.68 -34.92 -9.38
CA VAL A 97 -15.90 -34.17 -9.71
C VAL A 97 -15.60 -33.02 -10.67
N LEU A 98 -16.44 -32.90 -11.71
CA LEU A 98 -16.54 -31.72 -12.56
C LEU A 98 -17.88 -31.05 -12.29
N GLY A 99 -17.85 -29.83 -11.75
CA GLY A 99 -19.01 -28.99 -11.51
C GLY A 99 -19.00 -27.81 -12.46
N LEU A 100 -19.97 -27.73 -13.37
CA LEU A 100 -20.14 -26.60 -14.30
C LEU A 100 -21.53 -26.02 -14.12
N PHE A 101 -21.66 -25.03 -13.23
CA PHE A 101 -22.94 -24.53 -12.71
C PHE A 101 -23.56 -23.40 -13.54
N SER A 102 -22.78 -22.76 -14.41
CA SER A 102 -23.22 -21.69 -15.31
C SER A 102 -22.68 -21.88 -16.73
N GLU A 103 -23.40 -21.35 -17.73
CA GLU A 103 -22.94 -21.35 -19.12
C GLU A 103 -21.72 -20.44 -19.31
N SER A 104 -21.64 -19.32 -18.58
CA SER A 104 -20.51 -18.39 -18.54
C SER A 104 -19.99 -18.31 -17.09
N HIS A 105 -19.67 -17.11 -16.59
CA HIS A 105 -19.30 -16.92 -15.19
C HIS A 105 -20.42 -17.36 -14.24
N MET A 106 -20.06 -17.68 -13.00
CA MET A 106 -21.01 -17.81 -11.90
C MET A 106 -21.83 -16.50 -11.75
N GLU A 107 -22.94 -16.51 -11.04
CA GLU A 107 -23.69 -15.30 -10.71
C GLU A 107 -23.02 -14.52 -9.57
N TYR A 108 -23.38 -13.24 -9.43
CA TYR A 108 -23.01 -12.50 -8.21
C TYR A 108 -23.80 -13.06 -7.03
N VAL A 109 -23.20 -13.02 -5.84
CA VAL A 109 -23.86 -13.33 -4.57
C VAL A 109 -25.11 -12.44 -4.42
N SER A 110 -26.24 -13.09 -4.19
CA SER A 110 -27.51 -12.45 -3.88
C SER A 110 -27.59 -12.08 -2.40
N ALA A 111 -28.39 -11.05 -2.08
CA ALA A 111 -28.72 -10.73 -0.68
C ALA A 111 -29.53 -11.85 -0.01
N GLU A 112 -30.25 -12.66 -0.80
CA GLU A 112 -30.98 -13.85 -0.37
C GLU A 112 -30.11 -15.09 -0.59
N LYS A 113 -29.57 -15.68 0.50
CA LYS A 113 -28.61 -16.80 0.44
C LYS A 113 -29.17 -18.10 -0.17
N ASP A 114 -30.50 -18.27 -0.20
CA ASP A 114 -31.18 -19.52 -0.59
C ASP A 114 -31.89 -19.45 -1.95
N SER A 115 -31.80 -18.33 -2.68
CA SER A 115 -32.56 -18.14 -3.91
C SER A 115 -31.85 -18.62 -5.19
N ASN A 116 -30.61 -19.10 -5.09
CA ASN A 116 -29.78 -19.44 -6.27
C ASN A 116 -29.62 -20.95 -6.48
N SER A 117 -29.81 -21.39 -7.72
CA SER A 117 -29.49 -22.74 -8.20
C SER A 117 -27.98 -23.06 -8.28
N GLN A 118 -27.12 -22.05 -8.11
CA GLN A 118 -25.66 -22.15 -8.11
C GLN A 118 -25.10 -22.28 -6.69
N PRO A 119 -24.09 -23.13 -6.44
CA PRO A 119 -23.43 -23.22 -5.14
C PRO A 119 -22.57 -21.98 -4.87
N SER A 120 -22.47 -21.62 -3.60
CA SER A 120 -21.52 -20.60 -3.12
C SER A 120 -20.07 -21.08 -3.22
N ILE A 121 -19.12 -20.14 -3.22
CA ILE A 121 -17.69 -20.45 -3.23
C ILE A 121 -17.24 -21.23 -1.97
N SER A 122 -17.88 -21.01 -0.83
CA SER A 122 -17.68 -21.79 0.40
C SER A 122 -18.15 -23.24 0.23
N GLU A 123 -19.36 -23.48 -0.31
CA GLU A 123 -19.88 -24.83 -0.59
C GLU A 123 -19.03 -25.59 -1.62
N MET A 124 -18.53 -24.88 -2.65
CA MET A 124 -17.57 -25.44 -3.61
C MET A 124 -16.23 -25.79 -2.94
N THR A 125 -15.74 -24.94 -2.03
CA THR A 125 -14.48 -25.17 -1.29
C THR A 125 -14.60 -26.39 -0.38
N GLU A 126 -15.69 -26.50 0.38
CA GLU A 126 -15.97 -27.66 1.23
C GLU A 126 -16.02 -28.96 0.41
N SER A 127 -16.76 -28.94 -0.70
CA SER A 127 -16.88 -30.10 -1.58
C SER A 127 -15.53 -30.50 -2.20
N ALA A 128 -14.72 -29.52 -2.59
CA ALA A 128 -13.38 -29.75 -3.12
C ALA A 128 -12.48 -30.43 -2.08
N LEU A 129 -12.49 -29.94 -0.84
CA LEU A 129 -11.68 -30.49 0.26
C LEU A 129 -12.11 -31.91 0.61
N LYS A 130 -13.41 -32.21 0.69
CA LYS A 130 -13.92 -33.58 0.94
C LYS A 130 -13.42 -34.60 -0.10
N ILE A 131 -13.22 -34.19 -1.35
CA ILE A 131 -12.65 -35.06 -2.40
C ILE A 131 -11.12 -35.12 -2.33
N LEU A 132 -10.46 -33.97 -2.15
CA LEU A 132 -9.00 -33.87 -2.20
C LEU A 132 -8.30 -34.48 -0.98
N GLN A 133 -8.88 -34.36 0.20
CA GLN A 133 -8.33 -34.91 1.46
C GLN A 133 -8.23 -36.43 1.49
N LYS A 134 -8.94 -37.12 0.58
CA LYS A 134 -8.80 -38.57 0.41
C LYS A 134 -7.42 -39.01 -0.08
N ASN A 135 -6.62 -38.11 -0.63
CA ASN A 135 -5.27 -38.42 -1.05
C ASN A 135 -4.29 -38.28 0.13
N PRO A 136 -3.73 -39.37 0.67
CA PRO A 136 -2.81 -39.30 1.82
C PRO A 136 -1.46 -38.64 1.47
N LYS A 137 -1.19 -38.40 0.19
CA LYS A 137 -0.01 -37.63 -0.26
C LYS A 137 -0.25 -36.11 -0.29
N GLY A 138 -1.40 -35.65 0.20
CA GLY A 138 -1.80 -34.25 0.17
C GLY A 138 -2.42 -33.81 -1.16
N PHE A 139 -2.65 -32.51 -1.28
CA PHE A 139 -3.33 -31.89 -2.41
C PHE A 139 -2.85 -30.46 -2.65
N PHE A 140 -3.17 -29.95 -3.84
CA PHE A 140 -3.16 -28.52 -4.15
C PHE A 140 -4.59 -28.12 -4.50
N LEU A 141 -5.08 -27.03 -3.91
CA LEU A 141 -6.38 -26.45 -4.19
C LEU A 141 -6.20 -24.95 -4.45
N MET A 142 -6.73 -24.47 -5.57
CA MET A 142 -6.87 -23.06 -5.87
C MET A 142 -8.35 -22.70 -5.79
N VAL A 143 -8.68 -21.66 -5.03
CA VAL A 143 -10.02 -21.11 -4.87
C VAL A 143 -9.97 -19.65 -5.31
N GLU A 144 -10.83 -19.25 -6.25
CA GLU A 144 -10.80 -17.93 -6.88
C GLU A 144 -12.13 -17.20 -6.74
N GLY A 145 -12.12 -16.02 -6.13
CA GLY A 145 -13.26 -15.10 -6.06
C GLY A 145 -13.41 -14.22 -7.31
N ALA A 146 -13.54 -14.82 -8.50
CA ALA A 146 -13.47 -14.10 -9.78
C ALA A 146 -14.46 -12.92 -9.95
N LYS A 147 -15.58 -12.93 -9.20
CA LYS A 147 -16.58 -11.86 -9.24
C LYS A 147 -16.17 -10.59 -8.51
N ILE A 148 -15.12 -10.64 -7.69
CA ILE A 148 -14.50 -9.44 -7.11
C ILE A 148 -13.96 -8.56 -8.25
N ASP A 149 -13.17 -9.14 -9.15
CA ASP A 149 -12.62 -8.49 -10.34
C ASP A 149 -13.71 -7.94 -11.27
N LYS A 150 -14.75 -8.74 -11.55
CA LYS A 150 -15.88 -8.30 -12.39
C LYS A 150 -16.64 -7.14 -11.78
N GLY A 151 -16.88 -7.16 -10.47
CA GLY A 151 -17.52 -6.05 -9.76
C GLY A 151 -16.71 -4.77 -9.91
N HIS A 152 -15.38 -4.85 -9.82
CA HIS A 152 -14.53 -3.69 -10.02
C HIS A 152 -14.48 -3.21 -11.47
N HIS A 153 -14.30 -4.08 -12.47
CA HIS A 153 -14.36 -3.68 -13.89
C HIS A 153 -15.67 -2.98 -14.24
N GLU A 154 -16.79 -3.47 -13.72
CA GLU A 154 -18.11 -2.86 -13.93
C GLU A 154 -18.28 -1.54 -13.17
N GLY A 155 -17.37 -1.18 -12.26
CA GLY A 155 -17.49 0.02 -11.41
C GLY A 155 -18.47 -0.14 -10.24
N LYS A 156 -18.80 -1.38 -9.86
CA LYS A 156 -19.78 -1.74 -8.82
C LYS A 156 -19.06 -2.17 -7.54
N ALA A 157 -18.61 -1.21 -6.74
CA ALA A 157 -17.90 -1.53 -5.50
C ALA A 157 -18.76 -2.36 -4.54
N ASN A 158 -20.08 -2.14 -4.52
CA ASN A 158 -20.99 -2.91 -3.68
C ASN A 158 -20.97 -4.41 -4.01
N ARG A 159 -20.99 -4.78 -5.31
CA ARG A 159 -20.79 -6.18 -5.74
C ARG A 159 -19.43 -6.70 -5.30
N ALA A 160 -18.36 -5.97 -5.60
CA ALA A 160 -17.00 -6.42 -5.27
C ALA A 160 -16.80 -6.67 -3.76
N LEU A 161 -17.37 -5.80 -2.91
CA LEU A 161 -17.32 -5.96 -1.45
C LEU A 161 -18.12 -7.18 -0.97
N MET A 162 -19.32 -7.42 -1.53
CA MET A 162 -20.12 -8.61 -1.21
C MET A 162 -19.41 -9.89 -1.62
N GLU A 163 -18.78 -9.91 -2.80
CA GLU A 163 -17.99 -11.05 -3.29
C GLU A 163 -16.74 -11.29 -2.45
N THR A 164 -16.08 -10.22 -1.99
CA THR A 164 -14.93 -10.33 -1.08
C THR A 164 -15.36 -10.94 0.25
N SER A 165 -16.54 -10.58 0.76
CA SER A 165 -17.11 -11.20 1.96
C SER A 165 -17.41 -12.69 1.76
N ALA A 166 -17.92 -13.09 0.59
CA ALA A 166 -18.18 -14.50 0.29
C ALA A 166 -16.88 -15.30 0.09
N PHE A 167 -15.83 -14.66 -0.43
CA PHE A 167 -14.50 -15.26 -0.52
C PHE A 167 -13.89 -15.48 0.87
N ASP A 168 -14.08 -14.55 1.83
CA ASP A 168 -13.69 -14.75 3.23
C ASP A 168 -14.39 -15.97 3.86
N ASP A 169 -15.69 -16.18 3.60
CA ASP A 169 -16.40 -17.39 4.02
C ASP A 169 -15.74 -18.68 3.48
N ALA A 170 -15.23 -18.67 2.24
CA ALA A 170 -14.48 -19.80 1.68
C ALA A 170 -13.11 -20.00 2.34
N VAL A 171 -12.40 -18.91 2.68
CA VAL A 171 -11.15 -18.98 3.44
C VAL A 171 -11.41 -19.59 4.83
N LEU A 172 -12.44 -19.13 5.54
CA LEU A 172 -12.85 -19.69 6.83
C LEU A 172 -13.22 -21.17 6.73
N THR A 173 -13.89 -21.56 5.64
CA THR A 173 -14.21 -22.97 5.34
C THR A 173 -12.94 -23.82 5.24
N ALA A 174 -11.95 -23.37 4.46
CA ALA A 174 -10.67 -24.06 4.34
C ALA A 174 -9.93 -24.15 5.68
N LEU A 175 -9.92 -23.06 6.46
CA LEU A 175 -9.28 -23.01 7.79
C LEU A 175 -9.93 -23.98 8.80
N ASN A 176 -11.25 -24.17 8.73
CA ASN A 176 -11.97 -25.08 9.62
C ASN A 176 -11.79 -26.56 9.23
N MET A 177 -11.43 -26.85 7.98
CA MET A 177 -11.32 -28.21 7.45
C MET A 177 -9.89 -28.73 7.38
N THR A 178 -8.88 -27.90 7.66
CA THR A 178 -7.46 -28.23 7.50
C THR A 178 -6.64 -27.88 8.74
N SER A 179 -5.49 -28.53 8.92
CA SER A 179 -4.58 -28.26 10.03
C SER A 179 -3.46 -27.32 9.61
N GLU A 180 -3.09 -26.39 10.48
CA GLU A 180 -1.91 -25.55 10.28
C GLU A 180 -0.59 -26.33 10.37
N GLU A 181 -0.62 -27.55 10.92
CA GLU A 181 0.57 -28.39 11.03
C GLU A 181 1.00 -29.00 9.68
N ASP A 182 0.05 -29.20 8.75
CA ASP A 182 0.30 -29.90 7.49
C ASP A 182 -0.22 -29.18 6.24
N THR A 183 -0.96 -28.07 6.39
CA THR A 183 -1.57 -27.35 5.28
C THR A 183 -1.10 -25.89 5.24
N LEU A 184 -0.47 -25.51 4.12
CA LEU A 184 -0.14 -24.11 3.81
C LEU A 184 -1.32 -23.47 3.08
N ILE A 185 -1.95 -22.47 3.70
CA ILE A 185 -2.99 -21.62 3.09
C ILE A 185 -2.39 -20.26 2.78
N ILE A 186 -2.59 -19.81 1.54
CA ILE A 186 -2.17 -18.49 1.06
C ILE A 186 -3.40 -17.78 0.51
N VAL A 187 -3.64 -16.55 0.98
CA VAL A 187 -4.68 -15.64 0.49
C VAL A 187 -3.99 -14.40 -0.06
N THR A 188 -4.13 -14.17 -1.36
CA THR A 188 -3.55 -13.02 -2.07
C THR A 188 -4.44 -12.66 -3.26
N ALA A 189 -4.21 -11.48 -3.84
CA ALA A 189 -4.68 -11.15 -5.18
C ALA A 189 -3.54 -11.36 -6.19
N ASP A 190 -3.89 -11.51 -7.46
CA ASP A 190 -2.98 -11.44 -8.62
C ASP A 190 -2.82 -9.99 -9.12
N HIS A 191 -3.84 -9.15 -8.94
CA HIS A 191 -3.79 -7.70 -9.18
C HIS A 191 -4.77 -6.91 -8.30
N GLY A 192 -4.57 -5.60 -8.20
CA GLY A 192 -5.52 -4.66 -7.60
C GLY A 192 -6.42 -3.98 -8.62
N HIS A 193 -7.30 -3.09 -8.16
CA HIS A 193 -8.12 -2.19 -9.01
C HIS A 193 -7.96 -0.75 -8.56
N SER A 194 -8.30 0.20 -9.43
CA SER A 194 -8.11 1.64 -9.20
C SER A 194 -9.12 2.29 -8.22
N ILE A 195 -9.54 1.57 -7.17
CA ILE A 195 -10.46 2.05 -6.14
C ILE A 195 -9.71 2.71 -4.98
N SER A 196 -10.27 3.76 -4.37
CA SER A 196 -9.68 4.48 -3.24
C SER A 196 -10.74 5.04 -2.29
N PHE A 197 -10.31 5.34 -1.06
CA PHE A 197 -11.11 6.09 -0.08
C PHE A 197 -10.99 7.59 -0.33
N GLY A 198 -12.12 8.28 -0.53
CA GLY A 198 -12.16 9.67 -0.96
C GLY A 198 -12.37 10.72 0.14
N ALA A 199 -12.80 10.35 1.34
CA ALA A 199 -13.33 11.31 2.32
C ALA A 199 -12.89 11.07 3.77
N TYR A 200 -12.97 12.12 4.59
CA TYR A 200 -12.66 12.10 6.04
C TYR A 200 -13.88 11.71 6.88
N GLU A 201 -14.24 10.43 6.88
CA GLU A 201 -15.46 9.97 7.55
C GLU A 201 -15.31 9.67 9.03
N GLN A 202 -16.43 9.87 9.73
CA GLN A 202 -16.62 9.38 11.09
C GLN A 202 -16.76 7.86 11.14
N ARG A 203 -16.32 7.27 12.25
CA ARG A 203 -16.39 5.83 12.48
C ARG A 203 -17.85 5.37 12.55
N GLY A 204 -18.17 4.28 11.83
CA GLY A 204 -19.49 3.64 11.84
C GLY A 204 -20.42 4.07 10.71
N VAL A 205 -20.04 5.04 9.88
CA VAL A 205 -20.74 5.39 8.63
C VAL A 205 -20.64 4.25 7.61
N ASP A 206 -21.69 4.04 6.81
CA ASP A 206 -21.70 3.06 5.72
C ASP A 206 -20.67 3.42 4.65
N VAL A 207 -19.67 2.57 4.46
CA VAL A 207 -18.56 2.77 3.51
C VAL A 207 -19.02 2.94 2.06
N ARG A 208 -20.22 2.47 1.71
CA ARG A 208 -20.78 2.56 0.36
C ARG A 208 -21.33 3.95 0.04
N GLY A 209 -21.55 4.76 1.08
CA GLY A 209 -22.25 6.03 0.99
C GLY A 209 -21.36 7.24 0.69
N PRO A 210 -21.98 8.42 0.65
CA PRO A 210 -21.28 9.69 0.66
C PRO A 210 -20.84 10.08 2.07
N SER A 211 -19.97 11.08 2.11
CA SER A 211 -19.56 11.78 3.31
C SER A 211 -20.69 12.58 3.95
N ASP A 212 -20.80 12.50 5.28
CA ASP A 212 -21.69 13.38 6.04
C ASP A 212 -21.01 14.66 6.51
N THR A 213 -19.68 14.65 6.62
CA THR A 213 -18.88 15.71 7.24
C THR A 213 -18.10 16.54 6.23
N MET A 214 -17.81 15.99 5.05
CA MET A 214 -16.99 16.61 4.01
C MET A 214 -17.78 16.93 2.75
N LYS A 215 -17.55 18.13 2.23
CA LYS A 215 -18.13 18.61 0.98
C LYS A 215 -17.02 19.05 0.04
N GLY A 216 -17.23 18.84 -1.25
CA GLY A 216 -16.38 19.39 -2.30
C GLY A 216 -16.54 20.91 -2.41
N VAL A 217 -15.72 21.53 -3.25
CA VAL A 217 -15.84 22.96 -3.61
C VAL A 217 -17.21 23.30 -4.23
N ASP A 218 -17.85 22.30 -4.81
CA ASP A 218 -19.22 22.31 -5.34
C ASP A 218 -20.31 22.22 -4.27
N LYS A 219 -19.93 22.20 -2.99
CA LYS A 219 -20.80 22.06 -1.80
C LYS A 219 -21.60 20.74 -1.73
N LYS A 220 -21.24 19.74 -2.55
CA LYS A 220 -21.86 18.41 -2.57
C LYS A 220 -21.03 17.43 -1.76
N SER A 221 -21.68 16.41 -1.20
CA SER A 221 -21.01 15.39 -0.36
C SER A 221 -19.93 14.65 -1.16
N LEU A 222 -18.76 14.40 -0.59
CA LEU A 222 -17.72 13.60 -1.26
C LEU A 222 -18.06 12.10 -1.18
N PRO A 223 -17.78 11.28 -2.21
CA PRO A 223 -17.95 9.83 -2.10
C PRO A 223 -16.89 9.20 -1.19
N ILE A 224 -17.28 8.21 -0.39
CA ILE A 224 -16.32 7.44 0.41
C ILE A 224 -15.50 6.52 -0.49
N LEU A 225 -16.15 5.79 -1.41
CA LEU A 225 -15.48 4.92 -2.39
C LEU A 225 -15.58 5.50 -3.79
N VAL A 226 -14.44 5.58 -4.48
CA VAL A 226 -14.30 6.21 -5.78
C VAL A 226 -13.23 5.51 -6.60
N TYR A 227 -13.46 5.41 -7.91
CA TYR A 227 -12.52 4.80 -8.85
C TYR A 227 -11.73 5.87 -9.61
N ALA A 228 -10.49 5.57 -9.99
CA ALA A 228 -9.73 6.41 -10.91
C ALA A 228 -10.41 6.47 -12.28
N ASN A 229 -10.84 5.33 -12.81
CA ASN A 229 -11.59 5.21 -14.04
C ASN A 229 -12.69 4.15 -13.90
N SER A 230 -13.86 4.42 -14.45
CA SER A 230 -14.98 3.46 -14.49
C SER A 230 -16.18 3.99 -15.30
N PRO A 231 -17.10 3.11 -15.73
CA PRO A 231 -18.40 3.48 -16.31
C PRO A 231 -19.23 4.43 -15.45
N GLY A 232 -18.97 4.48 -14.14
CA GLY A 232 -19.71 5.30 -13.21
C GLY A 232 -19.62 6.81 -13.47
N PHE A 233 -18.57 7.31 -14.13
CA PHE A 233 -18.43 8.74 -14.46
C PHE A 233 -19.72 9.33 -15.06
N ASN A 234 -20.29 8.67 -16.07
CA ASN A 234 -21.48 9.14 -16.79
C ASN A 234 -22.76 9.14 -15.94
N LYS A 235 -22.76 8.48 -14.78
CA LYS A 235 -23.89 8.49 -13.86
C LYS A 235 -23.82 9.67 -12.88
N HIS A 236 -22.62 10.22 -12.64
CA HIS A 236 -22.35 11.17 -11.56
C HIS A 236 -22.04 12.59 -12.02
N TYR A 237 -21.81 12.83 -13.30
CA TYR A 237 -21.59 14.16 -13.85
C TYR A 237 -22.66 14.50 -14.91
N ASP A 238 -22.96 15.79 -15.03
CA ASP A 238 -23.88 16.38 -15.99
C ASP A 238 -23.32 17.72 -16.47
N VAL A 239 -23.95 18.34 -17.47
CA VAL A 239 -23.56 19.64 -18.01
C VAL A 239 -24.71 20.61 -17.88
N ASP A 240 -24.47 21.75 -17.23
CA ASP A 240 -25.51 22.76 -17.04
C ASP A 240 -25.78 23.60 -18.32
N GLU A 241 -26.58 24.66 -18.19
CA GLU A 241 -26.89 25.57 -19.30
C GLU A 241 -25.69 26.41 -19.73
N GLU A 242 -24.75 26.66 -18.83
CA GLU A 242 -23.53 27.45 -19.04
C GLU A 242 -22.34 26.59 -19.52
N LYS A 243 -22.63 25.34 -19.93
CA LYS A 243 -21.63 24.34 -20.34
C LYS A 243 -20.59 24.04 -19.26
N GLN A 244 -20.96 24.16 -17.98
CA GLN A 244 -20.12 23.77 -16.87
C GLN A 244 -20.45 22.33 -16.45
N ILE A 245 -19.41 21.57 -16.13
CA ILE A 245 -19.58 20.22 -15.60
C ILE A 245 -20.04 20.32 -14.15
N ILE A 246 -21.17 19.69 -13.85
CA ILE A 246 -21.77 19.63 -12.53
C ILE A 246 -21.83 18.18 -12.03
N ARG A 247 -21.37 17.96 -10.80
CA ARG A 247 -21.48 16.65 -10.15
C ARG A 247 -22.89 16.43 -9.58
N LYS A 248 -23.44 15.23 -9.57
CA LYS A 248 -24.70 14.92 -8.89
C LYS A 248 -24.47 14.74 -7.39
N GLU A 249 -25.46 15.08 -6.57
CA GLU A 249 -25.39 14.83 -5.13
C GLU A 249 -25.63 13.34 -4.89
N MET A 250 -24.64 12.66 -4.32
CA MET A 250 -24.67 11.21 -4.13
C MET A 250 -25.74 10.80 -3.10
N LYS A 251 -26.11 11.69 -2.17
CA LYS A 251 -27.21 11.47 -1.21
C LYS A 251 -28.57 11.29 -1.89
N ASP A 252 -28.75 11.81 -3.11
CA ASP A 252 -29.97 11.67 -3.89
C ASP A 252 -30.01 10.37 -4.71
N LEU A 253 -28.91 9.60 -4.69
CA LEU A 253 -28.77 8.35 -5.42
C LEU A 253 -28.95 7.15 -4.50
N LYS A 254 -29.41 6.02 -5.07
CA LYS A 254 -29.54 4.75 -4.35
C LYS A 254 -28.19 4.06 -4.19
N TYR A 255 -27.27 4.66 -3.43
CA TYR A 255 -25.89 4.17 -3.26
C TYR A 255 -25.79 2.80 -2.58
N THR A 256 -26.85 2.33 -1.91
CA THR A 256 -26.92 1.00 -1.29
C THR A 256 -27.32 -0.10 -2.27
N ASP A 257 -27.72 0.24 -3.49
CA ASP A 257 -28.06 -0.74 -4.54
C ASP A 257 -26.82 -1.60 -4.86
N PRO A 258 -26.91 -2.94 -4.84
CA PRO A 258 -25.79 -3.80 -5.21
C PRO A 258 -25.17 -3.47 -6.56
N ASP A 259 -25.96 -3.02 -7.54
CA ASP A 259 -25.51 -2.66 -8.89
C ASP A 259 -25.23 -1.16 -9.07
N PHE A 260 -25.13 -0.41 -7.97
CA PHE A 260 -24.74 0.99 -7.99
C PHE A 260 -23.35 1.16 -8.63
N LEU A 261 -23.29 1.99 -9.67
CA LEU A 261 -22.03 2.39 -10.29
C LEU A 261 -21.40 3.50 -9.44
N ASN A 262 -20.26 3.22 -8.81
CA ASN A 262 -19.56 4.20 -7.98
C ASN A 262 -19.01 5.36 -8.81
N PRO A 263 -18.87 6.56 -8.21
CA PRO A 263 -18.20 7.68 -8.87
C PRO A 263 -16.81 7.30 -9.38
N ALA A 264 -16.50 7.83 -10.56
CA ALA A 264 -15.21 7.67 -11.18
C ALA A 264 -14.66 9.02 -11.62
N ALA A 265 -13.36 9.15 -11.52
CA ALA A 265 -12.59 10.33 -11.86
C ALA A 265 -12.44 10.50 -13.38
N VAL A 266 -12.30 9.40 -14.12
CA VAL A 266 -12.28 9.32 -15.59
C VAL A 266 -13.43 8.49 -16.11
N GLN A 267 -14.01 8.97 -17.21
CA GLN A 267 -14.89 8.17 -18.03
C GLN A 267 -14.14 7.04 -18.73
N SER A 268 -14.53 5.81 -18.44
CA SER A 268 -14.07 4.62 -19.15
C SER A 268 -15.22 3.61 -19.28
N TRP A 269 -15.07 2.63 -20.17
CA TRP A 269 -16.04 1.56 -20.38
C TRP A 269 -15.87 0.40 -19.38
N GLU A 270 -14.72 0.33 -18.72
CA GLU A 270 -14.45 -0.52 -17.55
C GLU A 270 -13.47 0.16 -16.60
N SER A 271 -13.48 -0.23 -15.33
CA SER A 271 -12.37 0.09 -14.43
C SER A 271 -11.14 -0.74 -14.77
N THR A 272 -9.96 -0.13 -14.61
CA THR A 272 -8.67 -0.76 -14.90
C THR A 272 -8.02 -1.35 -13.64
N HIS A 273 -7.16 -2.35 -13.87
CA HIS A 273 -6.29 -2.91 -12.84
C HIS A 273 -5.34 -1.85 -12.28
N SER A 274 -4.91 -2.08 -11.04
CA SER A 274 -3.89 -1.27 -10.37
C SER A 274 -2.56 -2.00 -10.35
N ALA A 275 -1.48 -1.26 -10.57
CA ALA A 275 -0.11 -1.74 -10.43
C ALA A 275 0.49 -1.46 -9.04
N ALA A 276 -0.36 -1.21 -8.03
CA ALA A 276 0.05 -1.18 -6.62
C ALA A 276 0.28 -2.60 -6.08
N ASP A 277 1.20 -2.73 -5.14
CA ASP A 277 1.50 -4.01 -4.48
C ASP A 277 0.26 -4.57 -3.73
N VAL A 278 0.07 -5.89 -3.77
CA VAL A 278 -1.03 -6.61 -3.10
C VAL A 278 -0.52 -7.40 -1.90
N PRO A 279 -1.31 -7.51 -0.82
CA PRO A 279 -0.87 -8.23 0.38
C PRO A 279 -0.94 -9.75 0.20
N ILE A 280 0.02 -10.45 0.80
CA ILE A 280 0.02 -11.91 0.93
C ILE A 280 -0.27 -12.27 2.39
N TYR A 281 -1.38 -12.95 2.64
CA TYR A 281 -1.69 -13.56 3.94
C TYR A 281 -1.38 -15.05 3.86
N ALA A 282 -0.57 -15.57 4.78
CA ALA A 282 -0.20 -16.98 4.79
C ALA A 282 -0.29 -17.60 6.19
N ARG A 283 -0.67 -18.87 6.26
CA ARG A 283 -0.76 -19.69 7.47
C ARG A 283 -0.32 -21.12 7.15
N GLY A 284 0.41 -21.78 8.06
CA GLY A 284 0.84 -23.17 7.88
C GLY A 284 2.34 -23.35 7.63
N PRO A 285 2.78 -24.54 7.18
CA PRO A 285 4.18 -24.85 6.98
C PRO A 285 4.85 -23.83 6.04
N TRP A 286 5.96 -23.24 6.51
CA TRP A 286 6.75 -22.24 5.77
C TRP A 286 6.07 -20.90 5.47
N ALA A 287 4.91 -20.60 6.08
CA ALA A 287 4.23 -19.31 5.91
C ALA A 287 5.11 -18.09 6.25
N HIS A 288 6.06 -18.25 7.17
CA HIS A 288 7.02 -17.21 7.55
C HIS A 288 7.95 -16.79 6.40
N PHE A 289 8.04 -17.54 5.29
CA PHE A 289 8.82 -17.13 4.13
C PHE A 289 8.22 -15.94 3.36
N PHE A 290 6.98 -15.56 3.66
CA PHE A 290 6.37 -14.30 3.22
C PHE A 290 6.61 -13.22 4.29
N HIS A 291 7.76 -12.57 4.24
CA HIS A 291 8.23 -11.67 5.30
C HIS A 291 8.63 -10.27 4.83
N SER A 292 8.69 -10.04 3.51
CA SER A 292 9.06 -8.75 2.89
C SER A 292 8.21 -8.47 1.64
N VAL A 293 8.64 -7.50 0.83
CA VAL A 293 8.12 -7.33 -0.54
C VAL A 293 8.71 -8.44 -1.42
N HIS A 294 7.85 -9.10 -2.20
CA HIS A 294 8.20 -10.27 -3.01
C HIS A 294 7.63 -10.12 -4.42
N GLU A 295 8.33 -10.65 -5.42
CA GLU A 295 7.78 -10.84 -6.76
C GLU A 295 6.63 -11.85 -6.72
N GLN A 296 5.58 -11.69 -7.52
CA GLN A 296 4.46 -12.65 -7.53
C GLN A 296 4.92 -14.09 -7.87
N SER A 297 5.99 -14.22 -8.66
CA SER A 297 6.60 -15.51 -8.99
C SER A 297 7.15 -16.26 -7.77
N TYR A 298 7.53 -15.55 -6.70
CA TYR A 298 8.06 -16.13 -5.47
C TYR A 298 7.04 -17.01 -4.73
N VAL A 299 5.73 -16.71 -4.84
CA VAL A 299 4.65 -17.49 -4.21
C VAL A 299 4.71 -18.96 -4.65
N ALA A 300 4.99 -19.22 -5.94
CA ALA A 300 5.15 -20.58 -6.46
C ALA A 300 6.37 -21.30 -5.88
N HIS A 301 7.47 -20.58 -5.63
CA HIS A 301 8.67 -21.14 -5.01
C HIS A 301 8.42 -21.55 -3.56
N VAL A 302 7.73 -20.71 -2.77
CA VAL A 302 7.39 -21.05 -1.37
C VAL A 302 6.43 -22.24 -1.31
N MET A 303 5.39 -22.29 -2.16
CA MET A 303 4.49 -23.45 -2.25
C MET A 303 5.26 -24.73 -2.61
N SER A 304 6.10 -24.66 -3.64
CA SER A 304 6.93 -25.78 -4.11
C SER A 304 7.91 -26.26 -3.03
N TYR A 305 8.52 -25.33 -2.31
CA TYR A 305 9.43 -25.61 -1.21
C TYR A 305 8.71 -26.27 -0.04
N GLY A 306 7.59 -25.67 0.40
CA GLY A 306 6.84 -26.16 1.54
C GLY A 306 6.25 -27.55 1.33
N ALA A 307 5.78 -27.84 0.11
CA ALA A 307 5.23 -29.14 -0.26
C ALA A 307 6.28 -30.17 -0.76
N CYS A 308 7.57 -29.81 -0.83
CA CYS A 308 8.63 -30.68 -1.38
C CYS A 308 8.30 -31.19 -2.80
N ILE A 309 7.91 -30.29 -3.71
CA ILE A 309 7.55 -30.63 -5.09
C ILE A 309 8.29 -29.74 -6.08
N GLY A 310 8.24 -30.09 -7.36
CA GLY A 310 8.74 -29.24 -8.44
C GLY A 310 10.25 -28.97 -8.31
N PRO A 311 10.70 -27.71 -8.49
CA PRO A 311 12.12 -27.33 -8.36
C PRO A 311 12.78 -27.64 -7.02
N HIS A 312 12.00 -27.97 -5.98
CA HIS A 312 12.43 -28.22 -4.61
C HIS A 312 12.06 -29.62 -4.09
N ALA A 313 11.81 -30.57 -5.00
CA ALA A 313 11.40 -31.93 -4.63
C ALA A 313 12.42 -32.67 -3.76
N ASP A 314 13.70 -32.58 -4.14
CA ASP A 314 14.80 -33.29 -3.47
C ASP A 314 15.05 -32.80 -2.02
N ARG A 315 14.43 -31.70 -1.59
CA ARG A 315 14.60 -31.13 -0.24
C ARG A 315 14.21 -32.11 0.87
N CYS A 316 13.22 -32.96 0.60
CA CYS A 316 12.63 -33.86 1.59
C CYS A 316 12.99 -35.33 1.35
N ASP A 317 13.84 -35.59 0.35
CA ASP A 317 14.36 -36.92 0.03
C ASP A 317 15.52 -37.29 0.98
N ASP A 318 15.23 -37.38 2.28
CA ASP A 318 16.12 -38.00 3.25
C ASP A 318 15.80 -39.50 3.38
N ASN A 319 16.39 -40.30 2.49
CA ASN A 319 16.85 -41.61 2.90
C ASN A 319 18.07 -41.39 3.80
N GLY A 320 17.91 -41.65 5.10
CA GLY A 320 18.82 -41.28 6.17
C GLY A 320 20.31 -41.55 5.91
N GLY A 321 21.13 -40.58 6.31
CA GLY A 321 22.58 -40.73 6.34
C GLY A 321 23.27 -39.40 6.57
N SER A 322 23.63 -39.16 7.83
CA SER A 322 24.66 -38.20 8.21
C SER A 322 25.87 -38.28 7.25
N ASN A 323 25.99 -37.33 6.33
CA ASN A 323 27.25 -36.93 5.74
C ASN A 323 27.47 -35.46 6.09
N VAL A 324 27.77 -35.26 7.37
CA VAL A 324 28.74 -34.26 7.78
C VAL A 324 29.90 -34.34 6.81
N PHE A 325 30.09 -33.29 6.01
CA PHE A 325 31.28 -33.09 5.21
C PHE A 325 32.49 -33.09 6.17
N LYS A 326 33.10 -34.25 6.37
CA LYS A 326 34.48 -34.38 6.84
C LYS A 326 35.39 -34.01 5.67
N GLY A 327 35.56 -32.71 5.46
CA GLY A 327 36.61 -32.13 4.63
C GLY A 327 37.71 -31.58 5.53
N SER A 328 38.92 -32.12 5.38
CA SER A 328 40.07 -32.01 6.27
C SER A 328 40.48 -30.60 6.71
N LEU A 329 40.81 -30.53 7.99
CA LEU A 329 41.67 -29.57 8.65
C LEU A 329 43.03 -29.47 7.90
N PHE A 330 43.24 -28.39 7.15
CA PHE A 330 44.58 -27.88 6.84
C PHE A 330 44.65 -26.42 7.29
N ILE A 331 45.15 -26.25 8.52
CA ILE A 331 45.58 -24.96 9.03
C ILE A 331 46.93 -24.66 8.37
N THR A 332 46.94 -23.73 7.43
CA THR A 332 48.16 -22.98 7.11
C THR A 332 47.83 -21.50 7.05
N LEU A 333 48.39 -20.80 8.04
CA LEU A 333 48.56 -19.35 8.16
C LEU A 333 48.63 -18.60 6.82
N CYS A 334 47.62 -17.78 6.55
CA CYS A 334 47.78 -16.49 5.89
C CYS A 334 46.75 -15.53 6.49
N SER A 335 47.08 -15.05 7.68
CA SER A 335 46.46 -13.86 8.25
C SER A 335 46.86 -12.64 7.40
N ILE A 336 45.95 -11.67 7.37
CA ILE A 336 46.12 -10.26 6.96
C ILE A 336 45.74 -9.98 5.47
N PHE A 337 44.73 -9.11 5.34
CA PHE A 337 44.11 -8.51 4.14
C PHE A 337 43.02 -9.32 3.43
N LEU A 338 41.77 -9.23 3.93
CA LEU A 338 40.52 -9.14 3.15
C LEU A 338 39.33 -8.89 4.11
N ILE A 339 39.34 -7.73 4.77
CA ILE A 339 38.13 -7.10 5.31
C ILE A 339 38.04 -5.78 4.56
N LEU A 340 37.26 -5.78 3.47
CA LEU A 340 36.75 -4.64 2.69
C LEU A 340 36.26 -5.23 1.36
N ASP A 341 34.96 -5.56 1.27
CA ASP A 341 34.11 -5.62 0.04
C ASP A 341 32.90 -6.59 0.16
N VAL A 342 32.10 -6.47 1.23
CA VAL A 342 30.73 -7.04 1.24
C VAL A 342 29.64 -5.97 1.40
N GLN A 343 30.01 -4.70 1.53
CA GLN A 343 29.03 -3.58 1.59
C GLN A 343 28.93 -2.76 0.28
N SER A 344 29.73 -3.08 -0.74
CA SER A 344 29.83 -2.29 -1.99
C SER A 344 29.23 -2.98 -3.23
N ALA A 345 28.79 -4.24 -3.12
CA ALA A 345 28.38 -5.03 -4.29
C ALA A 345 26.88 -4.99 -4.63
N VAL A 346 26.06 -4.21 -3.92
CA VAL A 346 24.60 -4.11 -4.17
C VAL A 346 24.19 -2.75 -4.77
N PHE A 347 25.10 -1.78 -4.88
CA PHE A 347 24.85 -0.45 -5.46
C PHE A 347 25.79 -0.12 -6.64
N SER A 348 26.06 -1.11 -7.50
CA SER A 348 26.61 -0.81 -8.82
C SER A 348 25.46 -0.53 -9.79
N PRO A 349 25.42 0.63 -10.49
CA PRO A 349 24.57 0.78 -11.65
C PRO A 349 25.11 -0.16 -12.73
N SER A 350 24.66 -1.41 -12.68
CA SER A 350 25.10 -2.46 -13.58
C SER A 350 24.67 -2.11 -15.00
N SER A 351 25.65 -1.59 -15.74
CA SER A 351 25.92 -1.71 -17.18
C SER A 351 24.76 -1.51 -18.16
N ARG A 352 25.01 -0.62 -19.13
CA ARG A 352 24.33 -0.47 -20.42
C ARG A 352 24.23 -1.79 -21.21
N GLY A 353 23.36 -2.69 -20.79
CA GLY A 353 23.00 -3.92 -21.47
C GLY A 353 21.52 -3.90 -21.84
N LYS A 354 21.17 -4.51 -22.98
CA LYS A 354 19.78 -4.79 -23.37
C LYS A 354 19.04 -5.48 -22.21
N PRO A 355 17.71 -5.32 -22.06
CA PRO A 355 16.95 -6.01 -21.02
C PRO A 355 17.30 -7.51 -21.04
N LYS A 356 17.57 -8.08 -19.85
CA LYS A 356 17.72 -9.53 -19.71
C LYS A 356 16.46 -10.17 -20.31
N ASN A 357 16.63 -11.29 -21.01
CA ASN A 357 15.48 -12.10 -21.40
C ASN A 357 14.83 -12.61 -20.11
N GLU A 358 13.70 -12.02 -19.71
CA GLU A 358 12.93 -12.42 -18.51
C GLU A 358 12.13 -13.69 -18.81
N ASP A 359 12.84 -14.70 -19.31
CA ASP A 359 12.31 -16.00 -19.68
C ASP A 359 12.16 -16.90 -18.44
N GLN A 360 11.71 -18.13 -18.68
CA GLN A 360 11.53 -19.13 -17.63
C GLN A 360 12.77 -19.31 -16.75
N LYS A 361 13.99 -19.28 -17.33
CA LYS A 361 15.21 -19.50 -16.57
C LYS A 361 15.46 -18.33 -15.62
N TYR A 362 15.30 -17.11 -16.11
CA TYR A 362 15.48 -15.90 -15.30
C TYR A 362 14.60 -15.94 -14.03
N TRP A 363 13.30 -16.15 -14.18
CA TRP A 363 12.37 -16.15 -13.04
C TRP A 363 12.60 -17.33 -12.10
N MET A 364 12.92 -18.51 -12.64
CA MET A 364 13.25 -19.69 -11.84
C MET A 364 14.53 -19.49 -11.02
N ASP A 365 15.56 -18.87 -11.60
CA ASP A 365 16.80 -18.54 -10.88
C ASP A 365 16.55 -17.47 -9.82
N PHE A 366 15.78 -16.42 -10.16
CA PHE A 366 15.45 -15.32 -9.26
C PHE A 366 14.70 -15.82 -8.01
N GLY A 367 13.62 -16.58 -8.19
CA GLY A 367 12.85 -17.11 -7.07
C GLY A 367 13.61 -18.14 -6.22
N LYS A 368 14.57 -18.88 -6.81
CA LYS A 368 15.49 -19.73 -6.03
C LYS A 368 16.45 -18.93 -5.17
N GLU A 369 16.99 -17.84 -5.70
CA GLU A 369 17.91 -16.97 -4.95
C GLU A 369 17.20 -16.24 -3.82
N GLU A 370 16.01 -15.70 -4.08
CA GLU A 370 15.18 -15.05 -3.06
C GLU A 370 14.85 -16.02 -1.91
N LEU A 371 14.49 -17.26 -2.24
CA LEU A 371 14.23 -18.30 -1.25
C LEU A 371 15.49 -18.67 -0.44
N ARG A 372 16.66 -18.74 -1.10
CA ARG A 372 17.94 -18.97 -0.43
C ARG A 372 18.26 -17.87 0.57
N VAL A 373 17.96 -16.61 0.23
CA VAL A 373 18.11 -15.46 1.14
C VAL A 373 17.15 -15.57 2.31
N ALA A 374 15.87 -15.90 2.08
CA ALA A 374 14.91 -16.14 3.15
C ALA A 374 15.38 -17.25 4.10
N GLU A 375 15.84 -18.40 3.58
CA GLU A 375 16.43 -19.47 4.39
C GLU A 375 17.63 -18.99 5.23
N GLU A 376 18.52 -18.18 4.64
CA GLU A 376 19.67 -17.65 5.35
C GLU A 376 19.25 -16.72 6.50
N LEU A 377 18.26 -15.86 6.27
CA LEU A 377 17.67 -15.00 7.30
C LEU A 377 17.04 -15.81 8.43
N TYR A 378 16.32 -16.88 8.11
CA TYR A 378 15.71 -17.75 9.11
C TYR A 378 16.70 -18.67 9.84
N ARG A 379 17.81 -19.03 9.20
CA ARG A 379 18.93 -19.75 9.86
C ARG A 379 19.73 -18.83 10.78
N LYS A 380 19.81 -17.54 10.45
CA LYS A 380 20.31 -16.54 11.39
C LYS A 380 19.35 -16.46 12.57
N ARG A 381 19.90 -16.36 13.78
CA ARG A 381 19.09 -16.21 14.99
C ARG A 381 18.32 -14.89 14.88
N ILE A 382 16.99 -14.94 15.03
CA ILE A 382 16.15 -13.75 15.16
C ILE A 382 16.78 -12.83 16.19
N ASN A 383 17.03 -11.56 15.83
CA ASN A 383 17.63 -10.61 16.75
C ASN A 383 16.62 -10.27 17.86
N THR A 384 16.78 -10.91 19.01
CA THR A 384 16.00 -10.67 20.23
C THR A 384 16.76 -9.81 21.24
N GLU A 385 17.88 -9.21 20.83
CA GLU A 385 18.69 -8.37 21.71
C GLU A 385 17.97 -7.04 21.99
N LYS A 386 18.36 -6.40 23.09
CA LYS A 386 17.79 -5.10 23.46
C LYS A 386 18.29 -4.02 22.49
N ALA A 387 17.39 -3.44 21.71
CA ALA A 387 17.68 -2.27 20.88
C ALA A 387 18.28 -1.13 21.74
N ARG A 388 19.54 -0.77 21.44
CA ARG A 388 20.20 0.41 22.00
C ARG A 388 19.62 1.66 21.36
N ASN A 389 19.37 1.64 20.07
CA ASN A 389 18.86 2.77 19.31
C ASN A 389 17.52 2.42 18.65
N ILE A 390 16.65 3.40 18.52
CA ILE A 390 15.38 3.27 17.78
C ILE A 390 15.28 4.44 16.81
N ILE A 391 15.04 4.16 15.54
CA ILE A 391 14.75 5.16 14.51
C ILE A 391 13.39 4.83 13.90
N LEU A 392 12.47 5.80 13.97
CA LEU A 392 11.14 5.69 13.39
C LEU A 392 11.01 6.69 12.23
N PHE A 393 10.95 6.16 11.01
CA PHE A 393 10.69 6.89 9.79
C PHE A 393 9.19 6.90 9.49
N ILE A 394 8.62 8.08 9.26
CA ILE A 394 7.21 8.28 8.94
C ILE A 394 7.09 9.03 7.60
N GLY A 395 6.61 8.35 6.57
CA GLY A 395 6.15 9.02 5.35
C GLY A 395 4.71 9.48 5.56
N ASP A 396 4.49 10.76 5.90
CA ASP A 396 3.15 11.32 6.12
C ASP A 396 2.33 11.14 4.84
N GLY A 397 1.22 10.40 4.90
CA GLY A 397 0.39 10.12 3.73
C GLY A 397 0.91 9.06 2.73
N MET A 398 1.99 8.35 3.06
CA MET A 398 2.69 7.41 2.16
C MET A 398 2.04 6.01 2.13
N GLY A 399 0.89 5.88 1.45
CA GLY A 399 0.20 4.58 1.27
C GLY A 399 0.92 3.63 0.29
N LEU A 400 0.46 2.37 0.20
CA LEU A 400 1.03 1.37 -0.73
C LEU A 400 1.08 1.85 -2.19
N PRO A 401 0.04 2.50 -2.77
CA PRO A 401 0.13 3.03 -4.12
C PRO A 401 1.24 4.08 -4.29
N THR A 402 1.49 4.91 -3.26
CA THR A 402 2.60 5.88 -3.27
C THR A 402 3.95 5.17 -3.27
N ILE A 403 4.11 4.09 -2.49
CA ILE A 403 5.33 3.28 -2.43
C ILE A 403 5.61 2.64 -3.80
N SER A 404 4.66 1.91 -4.37
CA SER A 404 4.83 1.22 -5.66
C SER A 404 5.08 2.23 -6.80
N ALA A 405 4.36 3.36 -6.83
CA ALA A 405 4.60 4.41 -7.82
C ALA A 405 5.99 5.06 -7.67
N THR A 406 6.45 5.27 -6.43
CA THR A 406 7.77 5.88 -6.18
C THR A 406 8.91 4.95 -6.57
N ARG A 407 8.78 3.64 -6.36
CA ARG A 407 9.77 2.64 -6.82
C ARG A 407 10.05 2.79 -8.32
N ILE A 408 8.98 2.81 -9.12
CA ILE A 408 9.05 3.00 -10.57
C ILE A 408 9.65 4.37 -10.91
N PHE A 409 9.08 5.44 -10.34
CA PHE A 409 9.53 6.82 -10.58
C PHE A 409 11.02 7.03 -10.24
N LYS A 410 11.48 6.53 -9.10
CA LYS A 410 12.88 6.65 -8.65
C LYS A 410 13.82 5.93 -9.59
N ALA A 411 13.49 4.70 -10.01
CA ALA A 411 14.31 3.98 -10.97
C ALA A 411 14.34 4.64 -12.36
N GLN A 412 13.20 5.12 -12.85
CA GLN A 412 13.08 5.81 -14.14
C GLN A 412 13.86 7.14 -14.14
N SER A 413 13.71 7.94 -13.08
CA SER A 413 14.43 9.22 -12.94
C SER A 413 15.96 9.05 -12.83
N GLN A 414 16.43 7.87 -12.40
CA GLN A 414 17.84 7.48 -12.37
C GLN A 414 18.32 6.82 -13.68
N GLY A 415 17.46 6.74 -14.71
CA GLY A 415 17.80 6.22 -16.03
C GLY A 415 17.79 4.69 -16.14
N SER A 416 16.93 4.00 -15.37
CA SER A 416 16.75 2.54 -15.49
C SER A 416 16.44 2.12 -16.93
N THR A 417 17.11 1.06 -17.39
CA THR A 417 16.91 0.47 -18.72
C THR A 417 15.89 -0.67 -18.72
N ARG A 418 15.32 -1.01 -17.56
CA ARG A 418 14.41 -2.15 -17.36
C ARG A 418 12.97 -1.73 -17.07
N GLY A 419 12.68 -0.43 -17.00
CA GLY A 419 11.33 0.10 -16.80
C GLY A 419 11.05 0.58 -15.38
N GLY A 420 11.69 -0.03 -14.36
CA GLY A 420 11.69 0.46 -12.98
C GLY A 420 10.76 -0.30 -12.05
N GLU A 421 9.82 -1.08 -12.57
CA GLU A 421 8.89 -1.90 -11.80
C GLU A 421 9.61 -2.95 -10.94
N GLU A 422 10.74 -3.46 -11.42
CA GLU A 422 11.58 -4.47 -10.75
C GLU A 422 12.53 -3.91 -9.68
N SER A 423 12.52 -2.59 -9.47
CA SER A 423 13.42 -1.93 -8.54
C SER A 423 12.94 -2.06 -7.09
N TYR A 424 13.69 -1.51 -6.14
CA TYR A 424 13.34 -1.55 -4.72
C TYR A 424 13.65 -0.19 -4.11
N LEU A 425 12.78 0.30 -3.24
CA LEU A 425 13.15 1.30 -2.24
C LEU A 425 14.04 0.64 -1.17
N SER A 426 14.82 1.44 -0.44
CA SER A 426 15.76 0.92 0.57
C SER A 426 15.07 0.05 1.63
N PHE A 427 13.84 0.41 2.00
CA PHE A 427 13.04 -0.31 3.00
C PHE A 427 12.20 -1.46 2.45
N ASP A 428 12.05 -1.62 1.12
CA ASP A 428 11.37 -2.78 0.53
C ASP A 428 12.10 -4.10 0.89
N LYS A 429 13.41 -3.99 1.19
CA LYS A 429 14.29 -5.11 1.57
C LYS A 429 14.32 -5.41 3.07
N PHE A 430 13.52 -4.70 3.88
CA PHE A 430 13.46 -5.01 5.31
C PHE A 430 12.90 -6.42 5.51
N PRO A 431 13.46 -7.21 6.44
CA PRO A 431 13.09 -8.62 6.59
C PRO A 431 11.73 -8.81 7.28
N HIS A 432 11.07 -7.72 7.70
CA HIS A 432 9.80 -7.76 8.40
C HIS A 432 8.86 -6.67 7.88
N ILE A 433 7.72 -7.10 7.31
CA ILE A 433 6.63 -6.22 6.88
C ILE A 433 5.35 -6.55 7.63
N GLY A 434 4.53 -5.52 7.87
CA GLY A 434 3.20 -5.67 8.45
C GLY A 434 2.29 -4.53 7.99
N LEU A 435 0.98 -4.78 7.99
CA LEU A 435 -0.02 -3.77 7.64
C LEU A 435 -0.60 -3.09 8.89
N SER A 436 -0.62 -1.76 8.89
CA SER A 436 -1.14 -0.96 10.00
C SER A 436 -2.60 -0.54 9.76
N LYS A 437 -3.47 -0.74 10.76
CA LYS A 437 -4.87 -0.27 10.73
C LYS A 437 -4.96 1.16 11.27
N VAL A 438 -5.15 2.14 10.40
CA VAL A 438 -4.92 3.56 10.71
C VAL A 438 -6.13 4.34 11.26
N TYR A 439 -7.33 3.75 11.31
CA TYR A 439 -8.56 4.44 11.80
C TYR A 439 -8.36 5.13 13.18
N ASN A 440 -9.00 6.28 13.41
CA ASN A 440 -9.05 6.92 14.72
C ASN A 440 -10.23 6.39 15.54
N VAL A 441 -10.30 6.70 16.84
CA VAL A 441 -11.39 6.19 17.69
C VAL A 441 -12.76 6.63 17.18
N ASP A 442 -12.84 7.83 16.60
CA ASP A 442 -14.05 8.50 16.09
C ASP A 442 -14.06 8.69 14.55
N ALA A 443 -13.02 8.27 13.81
CA ALA A 443 -12.94 8.43 12.36
C ALA A 443 -12.43 7.18 11.62
N GLN A 444 -13.03 6.86 10.46
CA GLN A 444 -12.57 5.78 9.56
C GLN A 444 -11.29 6.21 8.84
N SER A 445 -11.36 7.38 8.21
CA SER A 445 -10.23 8.05 7.60
C SER A 445 -9.61 8.98 8.64
N PRO A 446 -8.38 8.70 9.07
CA PRO A 446 -7.78 9.40 10.20
C PRO A 446 -7.20 10.77 9.82
N ASP A 447 -6.71 11.52 10.82
CA ASP A 447 -5.73 12.58 10.59
C ASP A 447 -4.37 12.26 11.24
N SER A 448 -3.33 12.97 10.80
CA SER A 448 -1.95 12.83 11.28
C SER A 448 -1.79 12.99 12.80
N ALA A 449 -2.62 13.78 13.49
CA ALA A 449 -2.47 14.00 14.94
C ALA A 449 -2.82 12.75 15.74
N ALA A 450 -3.96 12.16 15.43
CA ALA A 450 -4.44 11.00 16.15
C ALA A 450 -3.65 9.72 15.79
N THR A 451 -3.21 9.58 14.54
CA THR A 451 -2.33 8.47 14.12
C THR A 451 -0.93 8.59 14.72
N ALA A 452 -0.31 9.78 14.69
CA ALA A 452 0.99 9.98 15.33
C ALA A 452 0.92 9.75 16.86
N SER A 453 -0.15 10.22 17.51
CA SER A 453 -0.39 9.93 18.93
C SER A 453 -0.44 8.42 19.20
N ALA A 454 -1.13 7.65 18.34
CA ALA A 454 -1.18 6.20 18.44
C ALA A 454 0.20 5.54 18.21
N LEU A 455 0.94 5.97 17.18
CA LEU A 455 2.27 5.44 16.86
C LEU A 455 3.26 5.59 18.01
N TYR A 456 3.21 6.71 18.74
CA TYR A 456 4.20 6.99 19.78
C TYR A 456 3.82 6.51 21.17
N SER A 457 2.52 6.44 21.47
CA SER A 457 2.01 6.10 22.81
C SER A 457 1.43 4.69 22.91
N GLY A 458 1.07 4.08 21.78
CA GLY A 458 0.28 2.84 21.76
C GLY A 458 -1.21 3.05 22.04
N ILE A 459 -1.69 4.30 22.18
CA ILE A 459 -3.08 4.64 22.51
C ILE A 459 -3.71 5.39 21.34
N LYS A 460 -4.77 4.83 20.74
CA LYS A 460 -5.58 5.54 19.74
C LYS A 460 -6.41 6.64 20.40
N THR A 461 -6.58 7.74 19.68
CA THR A 461 -7.35 8.90 20.13
C THR A 461 -8.32 9.40 19.06
N ASN A 462 -9.02 10.49 19.36
CA ASN A 462 -9.97 11.14 18.49
C ASN A 462 -9.28 12.07 17.48
N TYR A 463 -9.90 12.23 16.33
CA TYR A 463 -9.47 13.08 15.22
C TYR A 463 -9.08 14.49 15.71
N TYR A 464 -7.92 14.98 15.26
CA TYR A 464 -7.26 16.25 15.62
C TYR A 464 -6.63 16.35 17.01
N CYS A 465 -6.77 15.36 17.88
CA CYS A 465 -6.16 15.36 19.21
C CYS A 465 -4.69 14.95 19.14
N VAL A 466 -3.83 15.67 19.87
CA VAL A 466 -2.36 15.49 19.92
C VAL A 466 -1.99 15.04 21.32
N GLY A 467 -1.44 13.84 21.48
CA GLY A 467 -0.97 13.33 22.77
C GLY A 467 -2.06 13.12 23.83
N LEU A 468 -3.34 13.19 23.49
CA LEU A 468 -4.42 12.95 24.44
C LEU A 468 -5.05 11.58 24.19
N ASP A 469 -5.61 10.95 25.22
CA ASP A 469 -6.45 9.77 25.05
C ASP A 469 -7.81 10.13 24.40
N ASN A 470 -8.68 9.13 24.23
CA ASN A 470 -9.97 9.29 23.58
C ASN A 470 -11.02 10.08 24.41
N SER A 471 -10.70 10.52 25.63
CA SER A 471 -11.53 11.48 26.36
C SER A 471 -11.40 12.91 25.78
N CYS A 472 -10.41 13.13 24.90
CA CYS A 472 -10.22 14.39 24.19
C CYS A 472 -11.46 14.78 23.37
N LYS A 473 -11.99 15.97 23.66
CA LYS A 473 -12.98 16.63 22.82
C LYS A 473 -12.26 17.66 21.95
N LYS A 474 -12.31 17.48 20.63
CA LYS A 474 -11.67 18.37 19.65
C LYS A 474 -11.98 19.85 19.94
N GLY A 475 -10.94 20.66 20.10
CA GLY A 475 -11.03 22.10 20.38
C GLY A 475 -11.43 22.49 21.81
N SER A 476 -11.57 21.52 22.73
CA SER A 476 -11.91 21.81 24.13
C SER A 476 -10.69 22.25 24.94
N LEU A 477 -10.76 23.45 25.49
CA LEU A 477 -9.77 23.95 26.45
C LEU A 477 -9.71 23.10 27.72
N GLU A 478 -10.85 22.55 28.17
CA GLU A 478 -10.91 21.64 29.31
C GLU A 478 -10.15 20.34 29.02
N SER A 479 -10.36 19.73 27.85
CA SER A 479 -9.60 18.54 27.45
C SER A 479 -8.10 18.83 27.30
N HIS A 480 -7.74 20.03 26.85
CA HIS A 480 -6.35 20.43 26.66
C HIS A 480 -5.56 20.52 27.98
N VAL A 481 -6.18 21.03 29.05
CA VAL A 481 -5.53 21.15 30.36
C VAL A 481 -5.74 19.94 31.27
N ASN A 482 -6.53 18.95 30.84
CA ASN A 482 -6.77 17.74 31.62
C ASN A 482 -5.57 16.78 31.58
N GLU A 483 -4.69 16.89 32.57
CA GLU A 483 -3.49 16.05 32.69
C GLU A 483 -3.79 14.54 32.78
N SER A 484 -4.98 14.15 33.26
CA SER A 484 -5.36 12.72 33.30
C SER A 484 -5.55 12.10 31.91
N ALA A 485 -5.81 12.93 30.89
CA ALA A 485 -5.93 12.51 29.50
C ALA A 485 -4.57 12.54 28.76
N TRP A 486 -3.51 13.09 29.35
CA TRP A 486 -2.21 13.22 28.71
C TRP A 486 -1.51 11.87 28.64
N VAL A 487 -1.26 11.37 27.42
CA VAL A 487 -0.58 10.09 27.26
C VAL A 487 0.94 10.28 27.30
N THR A 488 1.63 9.35 27.94
CA THR A 488 3.09 9.23 27.80
C THR A 488 3.43 8.49 26.52
N ASN A 489 4.61 8.77 25.96
CA ASN A 489 5.02 8.21 24.67
C ASN A 489 6.48 7.77 24.66
N ILE A 490 6.91 7.17 23.55
CA ILE A 490 8.25 6.61 23.36
C ILE A 490 9.39 7.62 23.56
N MET A 491 9.18 8.91 23.25
CA MET A 491 10.18 9.94 23.52
C MET A 491 10.34 10.18 25.03
N THR A 492 9.21 10.24 25.75
CA THR A 492 9.20 10.36 27.22
C THR A 492 9.88 9.15 27.86
N TRP A 493 9.51 7.93 27.44
CA TRP A 493 10.10 6.69 27.97
C TRP A 493 11.61 6.61 27.69
N SER A 494 12.05 7.05 26.50
CA SER A 494 13.47 7.10 26.14
C SER A 494 14.26 8.05 27.04
N GLN A 495 13.73 9.24 27.31
CA GLN A 495 14.37 10.20 28.23
C GLN A 495 14.42 9.70 29.67
N LEU A 496 13.35 9.03 30.15
CA LEU A 496 13.35 8.39 31.47
C LEU A 496 14.38 7.27 31.56
N ALA A 497 14.69 6.60 30.45
CA ALA A 497 15.76 5.61 30.32
C ALA A 497 17.15 6.24 30.08
N ASN A 498 17.31 7.56 30.19
CA ASN A 498 18.54 8.31 29.93
C ASN A 498 19.10 8.19 28.50
N LYS A 499 18.24 7.86 27.53
CA LYS A 499 18.58 7.91 26.10
C LYS A 499 18.47 9.33 25.57
N SER A 500 19.27 9.64 24.55
CA SER A 500 19.10 10.87 23.80
C SER A 500 17.84 10.79 22.94
N THR A 501 17.19 11.92 22.69
CA THR A 501 15.98 11.95 21.85
C THR A 501 16.01 13.12 20.89
N GLY A 502 15.48 12.93 19.69
CA GLY A 502 15.28 14.02 18.75
C GLY A 502 14.32 13.68 17.63
N PHE A 503 14.00 14.67 16.80
CA PHE A 503 13.21 14.45 15.61
C PHE A 503 13.61 15.40 14.46
N VAL A 504 13.39 14.91 13.25
CA VAL A 504 13.66 15.56 11.96
C VAL A 504 12.37 15.55 11.16
N THR A 505 12.01 16.65 10.51
CA THR A 505 10.81 16.73 9.66
C THR A 505 10.97 17.75 8.55
N THR A 506 10.37 17.51 7.39
CA THR A 506 10.22 18.53 6.33
C THR A 506 9.00 19.46 6.56
N SER A 507 8.23 19.26 7.62
CA SER A 507 7.14 20.16 8.02
C SER A 507 7.59 21.24 9.00
N ARG A 508 6.62 21.92 9.63
CA ARG A 508 6.90 22.73 10.81
C ARG A 508 7.15 21.77 11.95
N VAL A 509 8.14 22.03 12.80
CA VAL A 509 8.39 21.18 13.98
C VAL A 509 7.19 21.10 14.93
N SER A 510 6.28 22.07 14.87
CA SER A 510 5.00 22.14 15.61
C SER A 510 3.82 21.44 14.91
N HIS A 511 4.01 20.88 13.72
CA HIS A 511 2.97 20.13 13.01
C HIS A 511 2.54 18.87 13.79
N ALA A 512 1.42 18.25 13.40
CA ALA A 512 0.79 17.16 14.15
C ALA A 512 1.72 15.96 14.44
N THR A 513 2.43 15.48 13.43
CA THR A 513 3.33 14.31 13.54
C THR A 513 4.48 14.54 14.51
N PRO A 514 5.28 15.62 14.44
CA PRO A 514 6.32 15.87 15.45
C PRO A 514 5.75 16.31 16.80
N SER A 515 4.68 17.10 16.83
CA SER A 515 4.12 17.61 18.08
C SER A 515 3.55 16.52 18.98
N SER A 516 3.04 15.41 18.42
CA SER A 516 2.53 14.28 19.21
C SER A 516 3.62 13.57 20.04
N LEU A 517 4.91 13.83 19.78
CA LEU A 517 6.02 13.38 20.64
C LEU A 517 6.19 14.24 21.89
N VAL A 518 5.76 15.50 21.87
CA VAL A 518 6.22 16.52 22.84
C VAL A 518 5.11 17.35 23.47
N ALA A 519 3.89 17.30 22.95
CA ALA A 519 2.80 18.16 23.37
C ALA A 519 1.50 17.38 23.61
N HIS A 520 0.63 18.00 24.39
CA HIS A 520 -0.72 17.55 24.71
C HIS A 520 -1.70 18.65 24.29
N SER A 521 -2.48 18.41 23.24
CA SER A 521 -3.40 19.41 22.70
C SER A 521 -4.71 18.83 22.19
N ALA A 522 -5.83 19.45 22.58
CA ALA A 522 -7.15 19.12 22.07
C ALA A 522 -7.39 19.57 20.62
N LEU A 523 -6.47 20.31 20.01
CA LEU A 523 -6.53 20.70 18.61
C LEU A 523 -5.12 20.84 18.03
N ARG A 524 -4.79 20.05 17.01
CA ARG A 524 -3.50 20.14 16.28
C ARG A 524 -3.17 21.52 15.71
N LYS A 525 -4.18 22.39 15.52
CA LYS A 525 -4.00 23.75 14.98
C LYS A 525 -3.45 24.75 16.00
N TRP A 526 -3.42 24.40 17.28
CA TRP A 526 -2.91 25.25 18.36
C TRP A 526 -1.37 25.23 18.42
N GLU A 527 -0.73 25.52 17.29
CA GLU A 527 0.73 25.50 17.12
C GLU A 527 1.41 26.64 17.91
N CYS A 528 0.78 27.82 17.96
CA CYS A 528 1.26 29.01 18.68
C CYS A 528 0.12 29.64 19.51
N ASP A 529 0.46 30.56 20.42
CA ASP A 529 -0.51 31.21 21.32
C ASP A 529 -1.57 32.00 20.55
N LYS A 530 -1.23 32.62 19.41
CA LYS A 530 -2.21 33.31 18.56
C LYS A 530 -3.34 32.39 18.05
N ALA A 531 -3.06 31.10 17.84
CA ALA A 531 -4.05 30.16 17.33
C ALA A 531 -4.97 29.61 18.42
N MET A 532 -4.65 29.86 19.70
CA MET A 532 -5.47 29.46 20.83
C MET A 532 -6.72 30.35 20.93
N PRO A 533 -7.86 29.83 21.42
CA PRO A 533 -9.05 30.63 21.69
C PRO A 533 -8.83 31.58 22.88
N ASP A 534 -9.67 32.61 22.96
CA ASP A 534 -9.72 33.51 24.11
C ASP A 534 -9.95 32.73 25.42
N GLY A 535 -9.41 33.24 26.53
CA GLY A 535 -9.48 32.58 27.85
C GLY A 535 -8.49 31.42 28.05
N ALA A 536 -7.78 30.97 27.00
CA ALA A 536 -6.76 29.91 27.11
C ALA A 536 -5.67 30.24 28.15
N SER A 537 -5.21 31.48 28.17
CA SER A 537 -4.17 31.94 29.10
C SER A 537 -4.65 31.95 30.56
N GLU A 538 -5.94 32.22 30.80
CA GLU A 538 -6.55 32.31 32.13
C GLU A 538 -6.56 30.96 32.86
N ILE A 539 -6.74 29.86 32.11
CA ILE A 539 -6.71 28.50 32.64
C ILE A 539 -5.34 27.84 32.53
N GLY A 540 -4.31 28.60 32.12
CA GLY A 540 -2.95 28.09 31.98
C GLY A 540 -2.72 27.16 30.79
N ALA A 541 -3.63 27.11 29.80
CA ALA A 541 -3.45 26.36 28.57
C ALA A 541 -2.25 26.91 27.77
N LYS A 542 -1.51 26.01 27.10
CA LYS A 542 -0.27 26.37 26.40
C LYS A 542 -0.25 25.76 25.00
N ASP A 543 0.11 26.59 24.03
CA ASP A 543 0.30 26.17 22.66
C ASP A 543 1.39 25.09 22.52
N ILE A 544 1.33 24.34 21.42
CA ILE A 544 2.24 23.23 21.13
C ILE A 544 3.70 23.67 21.18
N THR A 545 4.05 24.79 20.54
CA THR A 545 5.45 25.26 20.51
C THR A 545 5.94 25.67 21.90
N PHE A 546 5.09 26.27 22.74
CA PHE A 546 5.42 26.50 24.13
C PHE A 546 5.70 25.20 24.88
N GLN A 547 4.82 24.20 24.75
CA GLN A 547 5.02 22.89 25.40
C GLN A 547 6.34 22.25 24.95
N MET A 548 6.62 22.27 23.65
CA MET A 548 7.87 21.77 23.07
C MET A 548 9.11 22.49 23.61
N ALA A 549 9.07 23.82 23.71
CA ALA A 549 10.21 24.61 24.15
C ALA A 549 10.45 24.54 25.67
N LYS A 550 9.38 24.44 26.48
CA LYS A 550 9.42 24.67 27.93
C LYS A 550 9.04 23.46 28.79
N ARG A 551 8.42 22.41 28.23
CA ARG A 551 8.02 21.20 28.97
C ARG A 551 8.78 19.96 28.47
N SER A 552 8.87 18.95 29.33
CA SER A 552 9.37 17.63 28.91
C SER A 552 8.24 16.86 28.19
N PRO A 553 8.55 16.07 27.15
CA PRO A 553 9.91 15.71 26.72
C PRO A 553 10.60 16.73 25.80
N GLY A 554 9.91 17.68 25.17
CA GLY A 554 10.49 18.57 24.15
C GLY A 554 11.70 19.40 24.61
N LYS A 555 11.66 19.98 25.82
CA LYS A 555 12.77 20.77 26.37
C LYS A 555 14.06 19.99 26.58
N LYS A 556 13.99 18.65 26.67
CA LYS A 556 15.12 17.74 26.86
C LYS A 556 15.60 17.10 25.55
N ALA A 557 14.96 17.41 24.42
CA ALA A 557 15.42 16.94 23.11
C ALA A 557 16.84 17.43 22.83
N ARG A 558 17.66 16.56 22.21
CA ARG A 558 18.99 16.91 21.69
C ARG A 558 18.94 17.45 20.28
N VAL A 559 17.97 17.02 19.49
CA VAL A 559 17.85 17.40 18.09
C VAL A 559 16.40 17.74 17.78
N ILE A 560 16.19 18.94 17.22
CA ILE A 560 14.92 19.36 16.61
C ILE A 560 15.28 20.02 15.28
N LEU A 561 15.01 19.36 14.15
CA LEU A 561 15.33 19.87 12.82
C LEU A 561 14.06 19.90 11.95
N GLY A 562 13.79 21.05 11.32
CA GLY A 562 12.69 21.21 10.38
C GLY A 562 12.38 22.67 10.07
N GLY A 563 11.13 22.99 9.76
CA GLY A 563 10.65 24.36 9.57
C GLY A 563 9.87 24.92 10.78
N GLY A 564 9.17 26.04 10.59
CA GLY A 564 8.18 26.58 11.51
C GLY A 564 8.67 27.69 12.43
N ARG A 565 9.71 28.43 12.03
CA ARG A 565 10.33 29.50 12.84
C ARG A 565 9.34 30.54 13.36
N THR A 566 8.26 30.78 12.63
CA THR A 566 7.20 31.74 13.00
C THR A 566 6.50 31.43 14.33
N THR A 567 6.32 30.15 14.67
CA THR A 567 5.63 29.75 15.93
C THR A 567 6.49 29.96 17.18
N TRP A 568 7.81 30.15 17.00
CA TRP A 568 8.78 30.22 18.08
C TRP A 568 9.09 31.65 18.54
N ARG A 569 8.69 32.68 17.80
CA ARG A 569 9.07 34.07 18.09
C ARG A 569 7.96 35.07 17.78
N PRO A 570 8.07 36.32 18.28
CA PRO A 570 7.12 37.36 17.95
C PRO A 570 7.15 37.70 16.46
N LYS A 571 6.05 38.26 15.96
CA LYS A 571 5.92 38.65 14.56
C LYS A 571 7.06 39.58 14.14
N GLN A 572 7.82 39.16 13.12
CA GLN A 572 8.87 39.95 12.48
C GLN A 572 8.28 40.86 11.39
N LYS A 573 8.86 42.05 11.23
CA LYS A 573 8.62 42.92 10.07
C LYS A 573 9.32 42.32 8.85
N ASP A 574 8.74 42.50 7.67
CA ASP A 574 9.34 42.13 6.37
C ASP A 574 9.58 40.63 6.13
N VAL A 575 8.92 39.76 6.92
CA VAL A 575 8.87 38.31 6.66
C VAL A 575 7.62 37.96 5.87
N ASN A 576 7.77 37.18 4.80
CA ASN A 576 6.64 36.56 4.12
C ASN A 576 6.19 35.32 4.91
N TYR A 577 4.97 35.36 5.44
CA TYR A 577 4.39 34.26 6.21
C TYR A 577 3.66 33.23 5.33
N ASP A 578 3.61 33.43 4.01
CA ASP A 578 2.97 32.54 3.04
C ASP A 578 1.55 32.10 3.46
N GLY A 579 0.76 33.07 3.94
CA GLY A 579 -0.59 32.85 4.43
C GLY A 579 -0.71 32.11 5.79
N PHE A 580 0.39 31.64 6.37
CA PHE A 580 0.38 30.97 7.68
C PHE A 580 0.14 31.96 8.82
N ASN A 581 -1.05 31.88 9.43
CA ASN A 581 -1.51 32.86 10.42
C ASN A 581 -1.21 32.43 11.87
N CYS A 582 0.03 32.04 12.17
CA CYS A 582 0.47 31.67 13.52
C CYS A 582 1.82 32.33 13.86
N TRP A 583 1.87 33.09 14.96
CA TRP A 583 3.09 33.67 15.52
C TRP A 583 2.89 33.99 16.99
N ARG A 584 3.96 34.35 17.70
CA ARG A 584 3.83 34.70 19.12
C ARG A 584 3.25 36.09 19.36
N THR A 585 2.17 36.15 20.13
CA THR A 585 1.54 37.40 20.59
C THR A 585 1.81 37.71 22.06
N ASP A 586 2.32 36.73 22.81
CA ASP A 586 2.74 36.85 24.21
C ASP A 586 4.13 37.46 24.42
N GLY A 587 4.82 37.86 23.34
CA GLY A 587 6.14 38.49 23.39
C GLY A 587 7.31 37.55 23.68
N LEU A 588 7.09 36.24 23.80
CA LEU A 588 8.17 35.29 24.09
C LEU A 588 9.05 35.01 22.87
N ASN A 589 10.36 34.86 23.09
CA ASN A 589 11.26 34.18 22.16
C ASN A 589 11.54 32.76 22.69
N LEU A 590 10.89 31.77 22.08
CA LEU A 590 11.02 30.38 22.46
C LEU A 590 12.31 29.73 21.95
N ILE A 591 12.97 30.33 20.94
CA ILE A 591 14.28 29.87 20.45
C ILE A 591 15.30 30.04 21.57
N GLU A 592 15.45 31.27 22.09
CA GLU A 592 16.33 31.58 23.22
C GLU A 592 15.98 30.72 24.45
N SER A 593 14.68 30.55 24.69
CA SER A 593 14.18 29.73 25.78
C SER A 593 14.59 28.27 25.70
N TRP A 594 14.51 27.65 24.52
CA TRP A 594 14.91 26.25 24.34
C TRP A 594 16.42 26.10 24.30
N MET A 595 17.13 27.09 23.74
CA MET A 595 18.59 27.13 23.69
C MET A 595 19.21 27.23 25.08
N ASN A 596 18.53 27.81 26.06
CA ASN A 596 19.01 27.86 27.43
C ASN A 596 18.70 26.56 28.20
N LYS A 597 19.68 25.65 28.28
CA LYS A 597 19.59 24.37 29.03
C LYS A 597 20.11 24.43 30.47
N SER A 598 20.57 25.59 30.95
CA SER A 598 21.17 25.74 32.30
C SER A 598 20.27 25.26 33.44
N ASN A 599 18.95 25.33 33.27
CA ASN A 599 17.95 24.89 34.25
C ASN A 599 17.31 23.53 33.92
N VAL A 600 17.84 22.81 32.94
CA VAL A 600 17.35 21.47 32.56
C VAL A 600 18.24 20.43 33.20
N LEU A 601 17.68 19.70 34.17
CA LEU A 601 18.42 18.68 34.94
C LEU A 601 19.16 17.70 34.01
N GLY A 602 20.48 17.62 34.18
CA GLY A 602 21.37 16.76 33.40
C GLY A 602 21.80 17.35 32.06
N MET A 603 21.53 18.63 31.79
CA MET A 603 21.93 19.35 30.57
C MET A 603 22.59 20.71 30.84
N GLU A 604 22.97 20.99 32.09
CA GLU A 604 23.39 22.31 32.57
C GLU A 604 24.66 22.83 31.87
N ASN A 605 25.56 21.92 31.53
CA ASN A 605 26.86 22.22 30.91
C ASN A 605 26.92 21.89 29.41
N MET A 606 25.77 21.59 28.80
CA MET A 606 25.72 21.20 27.39
C MET A 606 25.79 22.40 26.47
N LYS A 607 26.48 22.22 25.35
CA LYS A 607 26.66 23.26 24.33
C LYS A 607 25.64 23.11 23.22
N GLY A 608 24.80 24.13 23.07
CA GLY A 608 23.79 24.21 22.01
C GLY A 608 24.26 24.93 20.76
N ARG A 609 23.68 24.59 19.61
CA ARG A 609 23.69 25.42 18.41
C ARG A 609 22.27 25.65 17.86
N TYR A 610 22.00 26.87 17.42
CA TYR A 610 20.80 27.21 16.65
C TYR A 610 21.24 27.49 15.22
N VAL A 611 20.63 26.79 14.26
CA VAL A 611 20.97 26.89 12.83
C VAL A 611 19.72 27.14 12.00
N THR A 612 19.92 27.79 10.87
CA THR A 612 18.86 28.34 10.03
C THR A 612 19.05 28.08 8.54
N THR A 613 20.24 27.64 8.13
CA THR A 613 20.57 27.31 6.73
C THR A 613 21.20 25.92 6.64
N LYS A 614 21.28 25.41 5.41
CA LYS A 614 22.00 24.18 5.06
C LYS A 614 23.47 24.26 5.48
N ASP A 615 24.18 25.32 5.09
CA ASP A 615 25.61 25.46 5.36
C ASP A 615 25.89 25.50 6.87
N GLU A 616 25.10 26.25 7.63
CA GLU A 616 25.21 26.31 9.09
C GLU A 616 25.04 24.93 9.76
N LEU A 617 24.17 24.06 9.21
CA LEU A 617 23.97 22.69 9.69
C LEU A 617 25.15 21.80 9.31
N LEU A 618 25.59 21.83 8.06
CA LEU A 618 26.64 20.95 7.55
C LEU A 618 28.02 21.28 8.14
N GLU A 619 28.27 22.55 8.43
CA GLU A 619 29.52 23.05 9.01
C GLU A 619 29.54 23.03 10.56
N LEU A 620 28.53 22.43 11.20
CA LEU A 620 28.51 22.29 12.65
C LEU A 620 29.78 21.60 13.18
N ASP A 621 30.35 22.16 14.24
CA ASP A 621 31.32 21.44 15.06
C ASP A 621 30.59 20.35 15.84
N TYR A 622 30.43 19.20 15.20
CA TYR A 622 29.74 18.05 15.75
C TYR A 622 30.42 17.53 17.00
N GLU A 623 31.72 17.72 17.21
CA GLU A 623 32.41 17.27 18.42
C GLU A 623 31.99 18.10 19.64
N ASN A 624 31.91 19.42 19.49
CA ASN A 624 31.59 20.35 20.57
C ASN A 624 30.10 20.74 20.68
N THR A 625 29.22 20.15 19.88
CA THR A 625 27.77 20.39 19.93
C THR A 625 27.05 19.23 20.62
N ASP A 626 26.30 19.52 21.68
CA ASP A 626 25.55 18.54 22.48
C ASP A 626 24.05 18.52 22.16
N TYR A 627 23.52 19.63 21.64
CA TYR A 627 22.16 19.75 21.14
C TYR A 627 22.05 20.80 20.04
N VAL A 628 21.10 20.60 19.12
CA VAL A 628 20.86 21.48 17.98
C VAL A 628 19.37 21.72 17.76
N LEU A 629 19.02 22.99 17.53
CA LEU A 629 17.73 23.42 16.99
C LEU A 629 17.96 23.99 15.60
N GLY A 630 17.41 23.34 14.59
CA GLY A 630 17.47 23.78 13.20
C GLY A 630 16.09 24.16 12.70
N LEU A 631 15.86 25.44 12.42
CA LEU A 631 14.58 25.94 11.90
C LEU A 631 14.81 26.61 10.55
N PHE A 632 14.74 25.84 9.47
CA PHE A 632 15.20 26.21 8.12
C PHE A 632 14.19 27.01 7.29
N SER A 633 12.93 27.08 7.74
CA SER A 633 11.86 27.83 7.09
C SER A 633 10.95 28.52 8.11
N GLU A 634 10.31 29.62 7.69
CA GLU A 634 9.29 30.31 8.49
C GLU A 634 8.05 29.45 8.72
N SER A 635 7.68 28.61 7.74
CA SER A 635 6.58 27.63 7.81
C SER A 635 7.13 26.23 7.51
N HIS A 636 6.43 25.40 6.73
CA HIS A 636 6.96 24.14 6.24
C HIS A 636 8.25 24.36 5.43
N MET A 637 9.10 23.34 5.35
CA MET A 637 10.22 23.38 4.40
C MET A 637 9.69 23.33 2.96
N GLU A 638 10.54 23.75 2.04
CA GLU A 638 10.25 23.71 0.61
C GLU A 638 10.16 22.27 0.11
N TYR A 639 9.48 22.08 -1.03
CA TYR A 639 9.55 20.79 -1.73
C TYR A 639 10.95 20.57 -2.29
N VAL A 640 11.35 19.31 -2.41
CA VAL A 640 12.54 18.90 -3.16
C VAL A 640 12.48 19.48 -4.57
N SER A 641 13.58 20.12 -4.99
CA SER A 641 13.80 20.63 -6.33
C SER A 641 14.65 19.66 -7.15
N ALA A 642 14.44 19.62 -8.46
CA ALA A 642 15.32 18.90 -9.38
C ALA A 642 16.72 19.55 -9.49
N GLU A 643 16.82 20.84 -9.17
CA GLU A 643 18.08 21.58 -9.10
C GLU A 643 18.73 21.35 -7.73
N LYS A 644 19.78 20.52 -7.68
CA LYS A 644 20.50 20.12 -6.45
C LYS A 644 21.24 21.27 -5.72
N ASP A 645 21.54 22.36 -6.42
CA ASP A 645 22.46 23.40 -5.94
C ASP A 645 21.79 24.76 -5.61
N SER A 646 20.46 24.86 -5.69
CA SER A 646 19.77 26.15 -5.52
C SER A 646 19.08 26.37 -4.16
N ASN A 647 19.09 25.39 -3.24
CA ASN A 647 18.34 25.51 -1.99
C ASN A 647 19.22 25.84 -0.77
N SER A 648 18.84 26.90 -0.06
CA SER A 648 19.38 27.28 1.25
C SER A 648 18.97 26.36 2.40
N GLN A 649 18.04 25.42 2.16
CA GLN A 649 17.52 24.45 3.12
C GLN A 649 18.21 23.07 2.97
N PRO A 650 18.52 22.37 4.07
CA PRO A 650 19.09 21.03 4.00
C PRO A 650 18.04 20.00 3.57
N SER A 651 18.49 18.95 2.87
CA SER A 651 17.66 17.78 2.56
C SER A 651 17.34 16.97 3.82
N ILE A 652 16.30 16.13 3.75
CA ILE A 652 15.92 15.24 4.86
C ILE A 652 17.04 14.23 5.20
N SER A 653 17.82 13.79 4.21
CA SER A 653 19.00 12.94 4.42
C SER A 653 20.11 13.67 5.18
N GLU A 654 20.43 14.91 4.79
CA GLU A 654 21.43 15.75 5.49
C GLU A 654 21.00 16.06 6.93
N MET A 655 19.71 16.35 7.16
CA MET A 655 19.17 16.53 8.52
C MET A 655 19.25 15.23 9.34
N THR A 656 18.98 14.07 8.73
CA THR A 656 19.06 12.76 9.39
C THR A 656 20.49 12.42 9.79
N GLU A 657 21.45 12.61 8.88
CA GLU A 657 22.88 12.43 9.17
C GLU A 657 23.33 13.33 10.34
N SER A 658 22.96 14.62 10.29
CA SER A 658 23.29 15.59 11.33
C SER A 658 22.69 15.21 12.68
N ALA A 659 21.44 14.71 12.69
CA ALA A 659 20.79 14.22 13.89
C ALA A 659 21.54 13.02 14.49
N LEU A 660 21.93 12.06 13.66
CA LEU A 660 22.65 10.87 14.11
C LEU A 660 24.03 11.22 14.69
N LYS A 661 24.79 12.12 14.06
CA LYS A 661 26.09 12.61 14.59
C LYS A 661 25.98 13.16 16.02
N ILE A 662 24.87 13.82 16.36
CA ILE A 662 24.62 14.33 17.71
C ILE A 662 24.12 13.22 18.66
N LEU A 663 23.15 12.42 18.21
CA LEU A 663 22.46 11.43 19.07
C LEU A 663 23.34 10.23 19.43
N GLN A 664 24.21 9.79 18.52
CA GLN A 664 25.10 8.63 18.70
C GLN A 664 26.15 8.83 19.79
N LYS A 665 26.42 10.07 20.20
CA LYS A 665 27.32 10.38 21.32
C LYS A 665 26.88 9.80 22.65
N ASN A 666 25.58 9.53 22.83
CA ASN A 666 25.09 8.96 24.07
C ASN A 666 25.25 7.43 24.07
N PRO A 667 26.12 6.85 24.92
CA PRO A 667 26.35 5.40 24.94
C PRO A 667 25.13 4.60 25.42
N LYS A 668 24.14 5.23 26.06
CA LYS A 668 22.86 4.60 26.40
C LYS A 668 21.94 4.44 25.18
N GLY A 669 22.30 5.05 24.06
CA GLY A 669 21.56 5.05 22.81
C GLY A 669 20.53 6.17 22.72
N PHE A 670 19.69 6.10 21.69
CA PHE A 670 18.77 7.18 21.35
C PHE A 670 17.43 6.72 20.76
N PHE A 671 16.47 7.63 20.76
CA PHE A 671 15.27 7.57 19.93
C PHE A 671 15.28 8.75 18.94
N LEU A 672 15.09 8.46 17.65
CA LEU A 672 14.99 9.44 16.58
C LEU A 672 13.71 9.20 15.78
N MET A 673 12.93 10.25 15.54
CA MET A 673 11.85 10.24 14.55
C MET A 673 12.25 11.06 13.32
N VAL A 674 12.00 10.55 12.11
CA VAL A 674 12.26 11.25 10.85
C VAL A 674 10.99 11.25 10.00
N GLU A 675 10.49 12.42 9.63
CA GLU A 675 9.22 12.57 8.90
C GLU A 675 9.41 13.16 7.49
N GLY A 676 9.02 12.39 6.48
CA GLY A 676 8.84 12.84 5.10
C GLY A 676 7.50 13.56 4.94
N ALA A 677 7.34 14.70 5.59
CA ALA A 677 6.03 15.30 5.80
C ALA A 677 5.38 15.81 4.51
N LYS A 678 6.17 16.28 3.55
CA LYS A 678 5.70 16.92 2.32
C LYS A 678 5.09 15.93 1.30
N ILE A 679 5.21 14.62 1.52
CA ILE A 679 4.51 13.59 0.75
C ILE A 679 2.99 13.83 0.79
N ASP A 680 2.42 13.89 2.01
CA ASP A 680 1.01 14.19 2.28
C ASP A 680 0.55 15.53 1.66
N LYS A 681 1.39 16.56 1.70
CA LYS A 681 1.04 17.89 1.18
C LYS A 681 1.01 17.87 -0.35
N GLY A 682 1.92 17.14 -0.99
CA GLY A 682 1.90 16.91 -2.44
C GLY A 682 0.63 16.18 -2.87
N HIS A 683 0.21 15.17 -2.11
CA HIS A 683 -1.06 14.47 -2.35
C HIS A 683 -2.28 15.38 -2.13
N HIS A 684 -2.33 16.16 -1.06
CA HIS A 684 -3.40 17.12 -0.80
C HIS A 684 -3.55 18.18 -1.89
N GLU A 685 -2.44 18.63 -2.47
CA GLU A 685 -2.42 19.58 -3.58
C GLU A 685 -2.80 18.93 -4.93
N GLY A 686 -2.92 17.59 -5.00
CA GLY A 686 -3.14 16.86 -6.24
C GLY A 686 -1.90 16.83 -7.15
N LYS A 687 -0.70 17.00 -6.59
CA LYS A 687 0.59 17.04 -7.29
C LYS A 687 1.36 15.75 -7.04
N ALA A 688 1.09 14.70 -7.81
CA ALA A 688 1.73 13.40 -7.61
C ALA A 688 3.25 13.49 -7.77
N ASN A 689 3.74 14.26 -8.74
CA ASN A 689 5.17 14.42 -8.96
C ASN A 689 5.91 14.94 -7.71
N ARG A 690 5.37 15.97 -7.03
CA ARG A 690 5.90 16.42 -5.73
C ARG A 690 5.90 15.30 -4.69
N ALA A 691 4.79 14.56 -4.54
CA ALA A 691 4.69 13.49 -3.55
C ALA A 691 5.71 12.36 -3.81
N LEU A 692 5.94 11.97 -5.08
CA LEU A 692 6.92 10.94 -5.44
C LEU A 692 8.37 11.42 -5.24
N MET A 693 8.66 12.68 -5.58
CA MET A 693 9.98 13.30 -5.31
C MET A 693 10.28 13.33 -3.82
N GLU A 694 9.32 13.73 -2.99
CA GLU A 694 9.44 13.72 -1.52
C GLU A 694 9.63 12.30 -0.98
N THR A 695 8.90 11.32 -1.52
CA THR A 695 9.04 9.91 -1.11
C THR A 695 10.42 9.36 -1.51
N SER A 696 10.93 9.73 -2.68
CA SER A 696 12.29 9.36 -3.10
C SER A 696 13.36 9.94 -2.17
N ALA A 697 13.22 11.20 -1.75
CA ALA A 697 14.15 11.84 -0.81
C ALA A 697 14.02 11.27 0.62
N PHE A 698 12.81 10.90 1.03
CA PHE A 698 12.57 10.19 2.29
C PHE A 698 13.26 8.81 2.29
N ASP A 699 13.21 8.07 1.18
CA ASP A 699 13.96 6.82 1.02
C ASP A 699 15.48 7.02 1.12
N ASP A 700 16.02 8.13 0.61
CA ASP A 700 17.45 8.47 0.77
C ASP A 700 17.82 8.73 2.24
N ALA A 701 16.90 9.24 3.07
CA ALA A 701 17.12 9.40 4.51
C ALA A 701 17.10 8.06 5.25
N VAL A 702 16.24 7.12 4.84
CA VAL A 702 16.26 5.74 5.35
C VAL A 702 17.61 5.09 5.03
N LEU A 703 18.08 5.19 3.79
CA LEU A 703 19.38 4.68 3.36
C LEU A 703 20.53 5.33 4.15
N THR A 704 20.44 6.62 4.45
CA THR A 704 21.41 7.34 5.28
C THR A 704 21.51 6.73 6.69
N ALA A 705 20.37 6.45 7.34
CA ALA A 705 20.38 5.81 8.66
C ALA A 705 20.90 4.37 8.64
N LEU A 706 20.55 3.58 7.61
CA LEU A 706 21.07 2.23 7.42
C LEU A 706 22.60 2.23 7.32
N ASN A 707 23.18 3.20 6.61
CA ASN A 707 24.64 3.33 6.45
C ASN A 707 25.35 3.81 7.73
N MET A 708 24.64 4.43 8.67
CA MET A 708 25.22 5.04 9.87
C MET A 708 24.97 4.22 11.15
N THR A 709 24.22 3.13 11.08
CA THR A 709 23.83 2.33 12.25
C THR A 709 24.01 0.83 11.99
N SER A 710 23.90 0.01 13.04
CA SER A 710 24.03 -1.44 12.97
C SER A 710 22.70 -2.10 13.34
N GLU A 711 22.24 -3.05 12.54
CA GLU A 711 21.06 -3.88 12.84
C GLU A 711 21.24 -4.74 14.11
N GLU A 712 22.48 -4.91 14.61
CA GLU A 712 22.74 -5.62 15.86
C GLU A 712 22.13 -4.90 17.07
N ASP A 713 22.08 -3.57 17.05
CA ASP A 713 21.68 -2.75 18.20
C ASP A 713 20.70 -1.62 17.88
N THR A 714 20.33 -1.44 16.62
CA THR A 714 19.46 -0.37 16.15
C THR A 714 18.21 -0.94 15.48
N LEU A 715 17.05 -0.61 16.05
CA LEU A 715 15.76 -0.91 15.44
C LEU A 715 15.35 0.26 14.52
N ILE A 716 15.27 0.01 13.22
CA ILE A 716 14.75 0.96 12.23
C ILE A 716 13.36 0.50 11.80
N ILE A 717 12.38 1.40 11.89
CA ILE A 717 11.00 1.17 11.46
C ILE A 717 10.67 2.21 10.40
N VAL A 718 10.17 1.79 9.25
CA VAL A 718 9.59 2.68 8.23
C VAL A 718 8.09 2.42 8.18
N THR A 719 7.30 3.48 8.26
CA THR A 719 5.84 3.37 8.19
C THR A 719 5.22 4.66 7.64
N ALA A 720 3.90 4.67 7.53
CA ALA A 720 3.11 5.85 7.28
C ALA A 720 2.12 6.04 8.44
N ASP A 721 1.72 7.27 8.69
CA ASP A 721 0.67 7.59 9.64
C ASP A 721 -0.71 7.25 9.05
N HIS A 722 -0.91 7.53 7.75
CA HIS A 722 -2.04 7.13 6.91
C HIS A 722 -1.64 7.11 5.42
N GLY A 723 -2.55 6.66 4.54
CA GLY A 723 -2.39 6.76 3.08
C GLY A 723 -3.08 7.99 2.47
N HIS A 724 -3.18 8.02 1.14
CA HIS A 724 -3.93 9.01 0.36
C HIS A 724 -4.77 8.36 -0.73
N SER A 725 -5.70 9.12 -1.31
CA SER A 725 -6.60 8.65 -2.39
C SER A 725 -5.94 8.68 -3.78
N ILE A 726 -4.64 8.38 -3.84
CA ILE A 726 -3.90 8.24 -5.09
C ILE A 726 -4.16 6.85 -5.66
N SER A 727 -4.49 6.80 -6.95
CA SER A 727 -4.71 5.57 -7.68
C SER A 727 -3.71 5.48 -8.83
N PHE A 728 -3.19 4.28 -9.01
CA PHE A 728 -2.25 3.91 -10.05
C PHE A 728 -2.93 2.84 -10.90
N GLY A 729 -3.29 3.15 -12.15
CA GLY A 729 -4.07 2.24 -13.00
C GLY A 729 -3.72 2.34 -14.48
N ALA A 730 -4.61 1.88 -15.35
CA ALA A 730 -4.43 1.68 -16.79
C ALA A 730 -3.57 0.45 -17.18
N TYR A 731 -3.72 -0.01 -18.43
CA TYR A 731 -3.00 -1.16 -19.00
C TYR A 731 -1.78 -0.72 -19.82
N GLU A 732 -0.94 0.14 -19.24
CA GLU A 732 0.25 0.60 -19.96
C GLU A 732 1.34 -0.48 -20.04
N GLN A 733 2.18 -0.38 -21.07
CA GLN A 733 3.32 -1.27 -21.21
C GLN A 733 4.41 -0.93 -20.18
N ARG A 734 5.22 -1.94 -19.87
CA ARG A 734 6.35 -1.81 -18.96
C ARG A 734 7.34 -0.72 -19.41
N GLY A 735 7.81 0.09 -18.46
CA GLY A 735 8.81 1.13 -18.69
C GLY A 735 8.28 2.41 -19.34
N VAL A 736 6.97 2.57 -19.43
CA VAL A 736 6.33 3.85 -19.69
C VAL A 736 6.44 4.73 -18.45
N ASP A 737 6.56 6.05 -18.64
CA ASP A 737 6.54 7.02 -17.54
C ASP A 737 5.28 6.79 -16.68
N SER A 738 5.47 6.63 -15.37
CA SER A 738 4.39 6.40 -14.41
C SER A 738 3.57 7.65 -14.11
N LEU A 739 4.09 8.86 -14.37
CA LEU A 739 3.40 10.12 -14.06
C LEU A 739 2.08 10.30 -14.83
N PRO A 740 2.01 10.02 -16.15
CA PRO A 740 0.76 10.00 -16.91
C PRO A 740 -0.34 9.13 -16.31
N ILE A 741 -0.04 8.04 -15.63
CA ILE A 741 -1.04 7.04 -15.20
C ILE A 741 -1.53 7.23 -13.75
N LEU A 742 -1.06 8.26 -13.06
CA LEU A 742 -1.47 8.58 -11.69
C LEU A 742 -2.70 9.48 -11.65
N ALA A 743 -3.66 9.07 -10.84
CA ALA A 743 -4.97 9.69 -10.66
C ALA A 743 -5.20 10.08 -9.19
N TYR A 744 -5.89 11.20 -8.97
CA TYR A 744 -6.47 11.51 -7.65
C TYR A 744 -7.98 11.53 -7.73
N ALA A 745 -8.61 10.79 -6.83
CA ALA A 745 -10.05 10.64 -6.84
C ALA A 745 -10.84 11.93 -6.54
N ASN A 746 -10.25 12.90 -5.82
CA ASN A 746 -10.89 14.16 -5.41
C ASN A 746 -10.05 15.42 -5.69
N SER A 747 -9.25 15.42 -6.77
CA SER A 747 -8.36 16.55 -7.10
C SER A 747 -9.13 17.76 -7.66
N PRO A 748 -8.73 19.00 -7.30
CA PRO A 748 -9.24 20.23 -7.91
C PRO A 748 -8.92 20.38 -9.41
N GLY A 749 -8.12 19.46 -9.98
CA GLY A 749 -7.73 19.45 -11.38
C GLY A 749 -8.85 19.09 -12.37
N PHE A 750 -9.98 18.53 -11.94
CA PHE A 750 -11.02 17.99 -12.83
C PHE A 750 -11.39 18.94 -13.99
N ASN A 751 -11.84 20.17 -13.70
CA ASN A 751 -12.23 21.15 -14.74
C ASN A 751 -11.06 21.64 -15.63
N LYS A 752 -9.80 21.35 -15.29
CA LYS A 752 -8.65 21.71 -16.14
C LYS A 752 -8.43 20.70 -17.26
N HIS A 753 -8.90 19.47 -17.09
CA HIS A 753 -8.61 18.32 -17.96
C HIS A 753 -9.78 17.93 -18.88
N TYR A 754 -10.96 18.51 -18.68
CA TYR A 754 -12.14 18.29 -19.50
C TYR A 754 -12.64 19.60 -20.10
N ASP A 755 -13.21 19.49 -21.30
CA ASP A 755 -13.98 20.51 -21.99
C ASP A 755 -15.42 19.99 -22.21
N VAL A 756 -16.31 20.88 -22.64
CA VAL A 756 -17.69 20.53 -23.00
C VAL A 756 -17.93 20.98 -24.44
N ASP A 757 -18.40 20.07 -25.28
CA ASP A 757 -18.65 20.35 -26.69
C ASP A 757 -19.97 21.12 -26.95
N GLU A 758 -20.34 21.23 -28.22
CA GLU A 758 -21.59 21.88 -28.61
C GLU A 758 -22.84 21.08 -28.24
N GLU A 759 -22.72 19.76 -28.16
CA GLU A 759 -23.80 18.83 -27.82
C GLU A 759 -23.93 18.59 -26.29
N LYS A 760 -23.19 19.35 -25.48
CA LYS A 760 -23.09 19.20 -24.02
C LYS A 760 -22.50 17.86 -23.58
N THR A 761 -21.65 17.27 -24.41
CA THR A 761 -20.86 16.09 -24.06
C THR A 761 -19.57 16.54 -23.38
N ILE A 762 -19.19 15.85 -22.30
CA ILE A 762 -17.92 16.05 -21.61
C ILE A 762 -16.82 15.39 -22.44
N ILE A 763 -15.86 16.17 -22.93
CA ILE A 763 -14.72 15.70 -23.72
C ILE A 763 -13.44 15.87 -22.91
N ARG A 764 -12.56 14.87 -22.95
CA ARG A 764 -11.26 14.94 -22.26
C ARG A 764 -10.19 15.55 -23.16
N LYS A 765 -9.32 16.38 -22.58
CA LYS A 765 -8.15 16.94 -23.26
C LYS A 765 -7.10 15.87 -23.52
N GLU A 766 -6.42 15.99 -24.66
CA GLU A 766 -5.30 15.12 -25.03
C GLU A 766 -4.10 15.31 -24.10
N MET A 767 -3.51 14.21 -23.64
CA MET A 767 -2.38 14.25 -22.68
C MET A 767 -1.14 14.95 -23.24
N LYS A 768 -0.91 14.86 -24.56
CA LYS A 768 0.22 15.52 -25.23
C LYS A 768 0.16 17.05 -25.13
N ASP A 769 -1.03 17.60 -24.91
CA ASP A 769 -1.25 19.04 -24.76
C ASP A 769 -1.04 19.51 -23.31
N LEU A 770 -0.77 18.57 -22.39
CA LEU A 770 -0.58 18.80 -20.96
C LEU A 770 0.90 18.65 -20.57
N LYS A 771 1.39 19.53 -19.69
CA LYS A 771 2.76 19.47 -19.16
C LYS A 771 2.86 18.51 -17.97
N TYR A 772 2.58 17.23 -18.17
CA TYR A 772 2.46 16.25 -17.07
C TYR A 772 3.77 15.95 -16.33
N THR A 773 4.93 16.25 -16.93
CA THR A 773 6.24 16.13 -16.29
C THR A 773 6.60 17.32 -15.39
N ASP A 774 5.80 18.39 -15.42
CA ASP A 774 5.96 19.53 -14.52
C ASP A 774 5.73 19.07 -13.06
N PRO A 775 6.65 19.36 -12.12
CA PRO A 775 6.46 19.04 -10.71
C PRO A 775 5.15 19.60 -10.12
N ASP A 776 4.68 20.74 -10.61
CA ASP A 776 3.44 21.38 -10.16
C ASP A 776 2.21 21.04 -11.02
N PHE A 777 2.34 20.05 -11.91
CA PHE A 777 1.21 19.51 -12.64
C PHE A 777 0.15 18.97 -11.68
N LEU A 778 -1.08 19.45 -11.84
CA LEU A 778 -2.24 18.92 -11.12
C LEU A 778 -2.68 17.66 -11.83
N ASN A 779 -2.34 16.50 -11.29
CA ASN A 779 -2.77 15.23 -11.84
C ASN A 779 -4.30 15.21 -11.96
N PRO A 780 -4.82 14.77 -13.12
CA PRO A 780 -6.25 14.65 -13.29
C PRO A 780 -6.81 13.68 -12.27
N ALA A 781 -8.12 13.77 -12.13
CA ALA A 781 -8.89 12.63 -11.76
C ALA A 781 -8.76 11.63 -12.95
N GLY A 782 -7.67 10.86 -12.93
CA GLY A 782 -7.21 9.78 -13.83
C GLY A 782 -6.93 10.10 -15.29
N VAL A 783 -6.17 9.20 -15.91
CA VAL A 783 -5.77 9.24 -17.32
C VAL A 783 -6.06 7.89 -17.96
N GLN A 784 -6.63 7.93 -19.15
CA GLN A 784 -6.59 6.85 -20.14
C GLN A 784 -6.30 7.47 -21.51
N ASN A 785 -5.17 7.15 -22.13
CA ASN A 785 -4.94 7.52 -23.53
C ASN A 785 -5.83 6.64 -24.42
N TRP A 786 -6.58 7.26 -25.35
CA TRP A 786 -7.44 6.54 -26.30
C TRP A 786 -6.63 5.57 -27.19
N GLU A 787 -5.35 5.87 -27.43
CA GLU A 787 -4.47 5.02 -28.24
C GLU A 787 -3.96 3.77 -27.49
N SER A 788 -3.80 3.80 -26.16
CA SER A 788 -3.29 2.64 -25.40
C SER A 788 -4.34 1.54 -25.19
N MET A 789 -5.64 1.87 -25.27
CA MET A 789 -6.73 0.89 -25.27
C MET A 789 -6.67 -0.10 -26.45
N HIS A 790 -6.16 0.33 -27.61
CA HIS A 790 -6.14 -0.51 -28.81
C HIS A 790 -4.99 -1.53 -28.81
N ALA A 791 -3.98 -1.36 -27.95
CA ALA A 791 -2.83 -2.26 -27.86
C ALA A 791 -3.00 -3.38 -26.81
N ALA A 792 -3.82 -3.16 -25.76
CA ALA A 792 -3.95 -4.08 -24.63
C ALA A 792 -5.07 -5.12 -24.75
N HIS A 793 -6.03 -4.96 -25.67
CA HIS A 793 -7.25 -5.79 -25.70
C HIS A 793 -7.40 -6.60 -26.99
N GLY A 794 -6.79 -7.77 -27.01
CA GLY A 794 -7.11 -8.84 -27.95
C GLY A 794 -8.40 -9.59 -27.58
N HIS A 795 -9.55 -8.92 -27.39
CA HIS A 795 -10.85 -9.61 -27.23
C HIS A 795 -12.03 -8.77 -27.75
N THR A 796 -12.46 -9.06 -28.98
CA THR A 796 -13.50 -8.37 -29.76
C THR A 796 -14.96 -8.71 -29.41
N SER A 797 -15.26 -9.34 -28.27
CA SER A 797 -16.62 -9.89 -28.03
C SER A 797 -17.49 -9.15 -27.01
N TYR A 798 -16.99 -8.16 -26.28
CA TYR A 798 -17.78 -7.45 -25.25
C TYR A 798 -18.49 -6.17 -25.78
N ILE A 799 -17.96 -5.56 -26.85
CA ILE A 799 -18.42 -4.26 -27.36
C ILE A 799 -19.75 -4.37 -28.15
N GLN A 800 -20.13 -5.57 -28.61
CA GLN A 800 -21.33 -5.73 -29.46
C GLN A 800 -22.65 -5.87 -28.69
N SER A 801 -22.64 -6.14 -27.38
CA SER A 801 -23.88 -6.27 -26.58
C SER A 801 -24.39 -4.93 -26.03
N MET A 802 -23.55 -3.90 -25.89
CA MET A 802 -23.97 -2.60 -25.36
C MET A 802 -24.61 -1.67 -26.40
N ASN A 803 -24.33 -1.85 -27.70
CA ASN A 803 -24.93 -1.03 -28.77
C ASN A 803 -26.40 -1.34 -29.08
N LYS A 804 -27.09 -2.15 -28.26
CA LYS A 804 -28.54 -2.39 -28.36
C LYS A 804 -29.33 -1.87 -27.16
N ALA A 805 -28.69 -1.19 -26.21
CA ALA A 805 -29.33 -0.57 -25.04
C ALA A 805 -29.07 0.95 -24.94
N MET A 806 -28.54 1.54 -26.02
CA MET A 806 -28.70 2.95 -26.40
C MET A 806 -29.54 2.98 -27.67
#